data_AF-A0A9P6R2A9-F1
#
_entry.id   AF-A0A9P6R2A9-F1
#
_cell.length_a   1.000
_cell.length_b   1.000
_cell.length_c   1.000
_cell.angle_alpha   90.00
_cell.angle_beta   90.00
_cell.angle_gamma   90.00
#
_symmetry.space_group_name_H-M   'P 1'
#
loop_
_entity.id
_entity.type
_entity.pdbx_description
1 polymer ?
#
loop_
_entity_poly.entity_id
_entity_poly.type
_entity_poly.pdbx_seq_one_letter_code
_entity_poly.pdbx_strand_id
1 'polypeptide(L)'
;MTKKNNSSKKTKQKTGDNNHIVSVTNPALFSPKDNSAPPQIKTNENTSTDSMPRSTSSASSHASLSSLADLDHKPTPSPSAEVKHLPSSSEKNKKSSPGTIARQSRQFQSRETEGDDLWSWITATHTSVSPRSSLPPTVDPKHQQPGQDVNSTQEEEKMRAKSSWHETQRQDALRFRGRDWVTLSSLTVATMSVRLWRMDASPGEVVLDEAHVGKYVNGYLNNEFTYDIHPPLGKMLLAGISSLARDYDGSFAFDEVGDAYGDKVPFVAMRTAMAVMGALCAPMAYITLRNKGQSAPTAILASLLIALDSALVANNRFMSLEAPLMFFTALSFMSWTMFTKQSQRPFGLKWWLWLLMTGLAASGAMSTKLPGVLTVLTIGILAGWDLWGLITDQTVSTTNQPYYATSVQGDYDLTLLTPTFRHSLRSPYAEDQQEPIWSDIVYGSVIQLQSESQPPMYVHSPFKHWPKGSEQIQVAAYEYPDLSNHWIIVRANMSHTQEGKGVEENEVFSEIPERLQYLHHGDWIRLRHVAHRYCMHSHDVRTMGRINNKRHCEISAYGFAADDFDGDNDDWWRVEVVNTDTMRTVSKKVEGLRVKALDTAFRLRQYSQGCHLHLTGDLLDDSVSGGEGRVELSCLKDAAVLTSSIWRFSMNDHDYLPAETELASYPKVSFWKKFKEIHNLIRKEPRAFDMNNEAVDDRIKSSSPLGWLLLPTGSSTVLTWRSKVTEFDEGNKGHVRQISLVPNPASWVIRTVGLVLFFGFHFLSVLRYQRGYFDGQDVITFRQHHLSNAGMFFTAWALHFFPFIFLESFPSIRLNYRDYFPALYFSVLLSCTLLSGIMHLSTMPRLTRAGMYLSLTAITISAFILLSPLTYGTLMSPDQCTSLATRINPAKIPDPGYAGVAKGTYIPLIQPTLKLD
;
A
#
# COMPACT_ATOMS: atom_id res chain seq x y z
N MET A 1 16.80 -40.72 45.37
CA MET A 1 16.34 -39.93 46.54
C MET A 1 15.23 -39.01 46.04
N THR A 2 13.94 -39.34 46.27
CA THR A 2 13.06 -38.74 47.30
C THR A 2 12.78 -37.25 47.07
N LYS A 3 11.54 -36.75 46.88
CA LYS A 3 10.18 -37.26 47.21
C LYS A 3 9.15 -36.90 46.10
N LYS A 4 7.86 -37.28 46.11
CA LYS A 4 7.16 -38.56 46.41
C LYS A 4 5.63 -38.36 46.19
N ASN A 5 5.03 -39.16 45.30
CA ASN A 5 3.58 -39.45 45.15
C ASN A 5 2.59 -38.31 44.79
N ASN A 6 1.30 -38.56 44.49
CA ASN A 6 0.64 -39.55 43.58
C ASN A 6 -0.91 -39.38 43.64
N SER A 7 -1.63 -39.40 42.50
CA SER A 7 -3.09 -39.69 42.39
C SER A 7 -4.10 -38.73 43.09
N SER A 8 -5.44 -38.79 42.91
CA SER A 8 -6.29 -38.99 41.71
C SER A 8 -7.80 -38.75 42.02
N LYS A 9 -8.63 -38.63 40.96
CA LYS A 9 -10.03 -39.13 40.83
C LYS A 9 -11.24 -38.39 41.49
N LYS A 10 -12.33 -38.39 40.69
CA LYS A 10 -13.79 -38.30 40.99
C LYS A 10 -14.31 -36.94 41.50
N THR A 11 -15.37 -36.29 40.98
CA THR A 11 -16.65 -36.62 40.30
C THR A 11 -17.88 -36.94 41.18
N LYS A 12 -18.99 -36.27 40.81
CA LYS A 12 -20.42 -36.68 40.83
C LYS A 12 -21.33 -36.39 42.05
N GLN A 13 -22.40 -35.66 41.72
CA GLN A 13 -23.81 -35.84 42.19
C GLN A 13 -24.09 -35.51 43.68
N LYS A 14 -25.32 -35.26 44.14
CA LYS A 14 -26.69 -35.41 43.58
C LYS A 14 -27.69 -34.48 44.34
N THR A 15 -28.92 -34.32 43.84
CA THR A 15 -30.17 -33.87 44.56
C THR A 15 -30.16 -32.49 45.27
N GLY A 16 -31.23 -31.68 45.33
CA GLY A 16 -32.57 -31.74 44.72
C GLY A 16 -33.71 -31.85 45.75
N ASP A 17 -34.57 -30.82 45.86
CA ASP A 17 -35.99 -30.88 46.27
C ASP A 17 -36.69 -29.50 46.14
N ASN A 18 -38.01 -29.44 46.38
CA ASN A 18 -38.93 -28.32 46.03
C ASN A 18 -39.67 -27.68 47.23
N ASN A 19 -40.28 -26.50 46.97
CA ASN A 19 -41.44 -25.86 47.65
C ASN A 19 -41.27 -25.26 49.06
N HIS A 20 -41.70 -23.99 49.22
CA HIS A 20 -42.85 -23.53 50.05
C HIS A 20 -42.93 -21.97 50.04
N ILE A 21 -43.99 -21.33 49.52
CA ILE A 21 -45.26 -20.87 50.17
C ILE A 21 -45.23 -19.44 50.80
N VAL A 22 -45.97 -18.53 50.15
CA VAL A 22 -46.85 -17.42 50.64
C VAL A 22 -46.35 -16.38 51.67
N SER A 23 -46.28 -15.12 51.23
CA SER A 23 -46.91 -13.89 51.84
C SER A 23 -46.70 -12.73 50.85
N VAL A 24 -47.59 -11.75 50.58
CA VAL A 24 -48.69 -11.10 51.31
C VAL A 24 -48.23 -10.08 52.36
N THR A 25 -47.92 -8.86 51.92
CA THR A 25 -48.59 -7.62 52.39
C THR A 25 -48.17 -6.40 51.56
N ASN A 26 -49.11 -5.48 51.36
CA ASN A 26 -48.86 -4.09 50.98
C ASN A 26 -49.12 -3.23 52.23
N PRO A 27 -48.56 -2.02 52.33
CA PRO A 27 -49.45 -0.91 52.66
C PRO A 27 -49.27 0.29 51.71
N ALA A 28 -50.35 1.06 51.58
CA ALA A 28 -50.38 2.36 50.92
C ALA A 28 -49.79 3.44 51.88
N LEU A 29 -49.85 4.77 51.67
CA LEU A 29 -50.87 5.58 51.01
C LEU A 29 -50.35 7.03 50.87
N PHE A 30 -50.59 7.70 49.73
CA PHE A 30 -51.19 9.06 49.61
C PHE A 30 -50.92 9.75 48.27
N SER A 31 -51.98 10.32 47.70
CA SER A 31 -51.99 11.34 46.65
C SER A 31 -53.33 12.09 46.72
N PRO A 32 -53.33 13.40 46.44
CA PRO A 32 -54.45 14.03 45.73
C PRO A 32 -53.96 14.85 44.51
N LYS A 33 -54.51 14.64 43.29
CA LYS A 33 -55.70 15.32 42.69
C LYS A 33 -55.43 16.74 42.18
N ASP A 34 -56.03 17.26 41.11
CA ASP A 34 -56.91 16.74 40.03
C ASP A 34 -56.92 17.77 38.87
N ASN A 35 -57.13 17.36 37.60
CA ASN A 35 -58.33 17.73 36.80
C ASN A 35 -58.27 17.48 35.27
N SER A 36 -59.36 16.91 34.75
CA SER A 36 -60.00 17.10 33.43
C SER A 36 -59.18 17.26 32.12
N ALA A 37 -59.22 16.22 31.28
CA ALA A 37 -59.49 16.37 29.83
C ALA A 37 -61.02 16.62 29.60
N PRO A 38 -61.61 16.71 28.38
CA PRO A 38 -61.69 15.59 27.40
C PRO A 38 -61.78 16.06 25.89
N PRO A 39 -62.53 15.44 24.92
CA PRO A 39 -62.07 14.31 24.08
C PRO A 39 -62.51 14.30 22.56
N GLN A 40 -62.32 13.15 21.87
CA GLN A 40 -63.05 12.60 20.67
C GLN A 40 -62.57 12.93 19.23
N ILE A 41 -62.81 12.10 18.18
CA ILE A 41 -62.77 10.61 18.03
C ILE A 41 -62.59 10.20 16.53
N LYS A 42 -62.51 8.87 16.28
CA LYS A 42 -62.18 8.12 15.04
C LYS A 42 -63.16 8.24 13.82
N THR A 43 -62.83 7.47 12.76
CA THR A 43 -63.63 6.92 11.62
C THR A 43 -63.89 7.82 10.39
N ASN A 44 -63.98 7.34 9.13
CA ASN A 44 -63.79 5.98 8.56
C ASN A 44 -63.46 5.97 7.04
N GLU A 45 -62.93 4.82 6.57
CA GLU A 45 -63.21 4.08 5.31
C GLU A 45 -63.27 4.71 3.88
N ASN A 46 -62.51 4.05 2.98
CA ASN A 46 -62.90 3.46 1.67
C ASN A 46 -63.14 4.30 0.38
N THR A 47 -62.63 3.72 -0.72
CA THR A 47 -63.09 3.78 -2.15
C THR A 47 -63.06 5.12 -2.90
N SER A 48 -62.82 5.18 -4.22
CA SER A 48 -62.21 4.24 -5.19
C SER A 48 -61.95 4.94 -6.55
N THR A 49 -61.31 4.22 -7.49
CA THR A 49 -61.48 4.32 -8.97
C THR A 49 -61.17 5.63 -9.74
N ASP A 50 -60.18 5.47 -10.63
CA ASP A 50 -60.23 5.76 -12.08
C ASP A 50 -59.70 7.05 -12.74
N SER A 51 -59.12 6.78 -13.92
CA SER A 51 -58.99 7.63 -15.11
C SER A 51 -57.91 8.74 -15.19
N MET A 52 -56.80 8.37 -15.82
CA MET A 52 -56.13 9.17 -16.86
C MET A 52 -57.14 9.57 -17.98
N PRO A 53 -56.88 10.55 -18.91
CA PRO A 53 -55.55 11.02 -19.34
C PRO A 53 -55.38 12.52 -19.74
N ARG A 54 -54.16 12.85 -20.17
CA ARG A 54 -53.80 13.78 -21.27
C ARG A 54 -53.98 15.31 -21.12
N SER A 55 -52.81 15.98 -21.22
CA SER A 55 -52.38 16.77 -22.41
C SER A 55 -52.13 18.29 -22.29
N THR A 56 -50.91 18.65 -22.74
CA THR A 56 -50.53 19.84 -23.53
C THR A 56 -50.68 21.26 -22.97
N SER A 57 -49.51 21.83 -22.67
CA SER A 57 -49.00 23.15 -23.13
C SER A 57 -49.80 24.43 -22.88
N SER A 58 -49.13 25.38 -22.23
CA SER A 58 -48.87 26.70 -22.83
C SER A 58 -47.59 27.30 -22.23
N ALA A 59 -46.92 28.20 -22.98
CA ALA A 59 -45.74 28.93 -22.51
C ALA A 59 -45.91 30.41 -22.81
N SER A 60 -45.79 31.24 -21.77
CA SER A 60 -45.87 32.70 -21.84
C SER A 60 -45.47 33.28 -20.48
N SER A 61 -44.81 34.44 -20.31
CA SER A 61 -43.86 35.23 -21.12
C SER A 61 -43.84 36.64 -20.50
N HIS A 62 -42.68 37.30 -20.44
CA HIS A 62 -42.47 38.67 -19.93
C HIS A 62 -42.67 38.87 -18.41
N ALA A 63 -42.14 39.92 -17.76
CA ALA A 63 -40.79 40.52 -17.73
C ALA A 63 -40.85 41.99 -17.22
N SER A 64 -39.77 42.41 -16.54
CA SER A 64 -39.17 43.77 -16.54
C SER A 64 -39.98 45.02 -16.14
N LEU A 65 -39.54 45.67 -15.03
CA LEU A 65 -39.05 47.06 -14.95
C LEU A 65 -37.92 47.05 -13.88
N SER A 66 -36.71 47.64 -13.98
CA SER A 66 -36.18 48.93 -14.49
C SER A 66 -36.53 50.15 -13.60
N SER A 67 -35.67 51.14 -13.32
CA SER A 67 -34.28 51.48 -13.73
C SER A 67 -33.50 52.00 -12.48
N LEU A 68 -32.32 52.64 -12.43
CA LEU A 68 -31.42 53.41 -13.33
C LEU A 68 -30.00 52.74 -13.39
N ALA A 69 -28.97 53.12 -14.17
CA ALA A 69 -28.47 54.36 -14.84
C ALA A 69 -27.67 55.33 -13.91
N ASP A 70 -26.50 55.87 -14.29
CA ASP A 70 -25.58 55.61 -15.42
C ASP A 70 -24.18 56.22 -15.15
N LEU A 71 -23.11 55.75 -15.83
CA LEU A 71 -22.06 56.58 -16.50
C LEU A 71 -20.83 55.78 -17.01
N ASP A 72 -20.26 56.28 -18.12
CA ASP A 72 -19.26 55.65 -18.99
C ASP A 72 -17.82 55.54 -18.48
N HIS A 73 -17.10 54.50 -18.91
CA HIS A 73 -16.08 54.66 -19.97
C HIS A 73 -15.55 53.35 -20.59
N LYS A 74 -15.28 53.40 -21.90
CA LYS A 74 -14.51 52.43 -22.71
C LYS A 74 -13.73 53.22 -23.79
N PRO A 75 -12.60 52.71 -24.32
CA PRO A 75 -12.66 51.88 -25.52
C PRO A 75 -11.61 50.73 -25.57
N THR A 76 -11.40 50.15 -26.76
CA THR A 76 -10.69 48.88 -27.01
C THR A 76 -9.37 49.07 -27.84
N PRO A 77 -8.87 48.15 -28.72
CA PRO A 77 -7.79 47.23 -28.35
C PRO A 77 -6.57 47.12 -29.33
N SER A 78 -5.45 46.52 -28.85
CA SER A 78 -4.32 45.94 -29.65
C SER A 78 -3.48 46.99 -30.45
N PRO A 79 -2.36 46.69 -31.17
CA PRO A 79 -1.86 45.42 -31.75
C PRO A 79 -0.35 45.11 -31.47
N SER A 80 0.36 44.47 -32.42
CA SER A 80 1.65 43.77 -32.26
C SER A 80 2.78 44.18 -33.24
N ALA A 81 4.04 44.15 -32.79
CA ALA A 81 5.31 44.04 -33.56
C ALA A 81 6.46 43.74 -32.55
N GLU A 82 7.44 42.84 -32.72
CA GLU A 82 8.49 42.61 -33.74
C GLU A 82 9.79 43.46 -33.64
N VAL A 83 10.85 42.81 -33.10
CA VAL A 83 12.19 42.63 -33.75
C VAL A 83 13.34 43.70 -33.63
N LYS A 84 14.55 43.20 -33.25
CA LYS A 84 15.96 43.52 -33.64
C LYS A 84 17.00 44.27 -32.73
N HIS A 85 18.20 43.65 -32.71
CA HIS A 85 19.60 44.14 -32.67
C HIS A 85 20.38 44.54 -31.36
N LEU A 86 21.30 43.63 -30.97
CA LEU A 86 22.77 43.74 -30.70
C LEU A 86 23.50 45.09 -30.98
N PRO A 87 24.59 45.44 -30.26
CA PRO A 87 25.93 44.80 -30.44
C PRO A 87 26.83 44.65 -29.17
N SER A 88 28.16 44.47 -29.34
CA SER A 88 29.09 43.78 -28.42
C SER A 88 30.51 44.39 -28.29
N SER A 89 31.21 44.13 -27.16
CA SER A 89 32.69 44.23 -26.97
C SER A 89 33.10 43.51 -25.65
N SER A 90 33.97 42.48 -25.55
CA SER A 90 35.42 42.34 -25.85
C SER A 90 36.33 43.10 -24.85
N GLU A 91 37.37 42.54 -24.19
CA GLU A 91 38.14 41.28 -24.31
C GLU A 91 38.36 40.60 -22.89
N LYS A 92 39.40 39.82 -22.47
CA LYS A 92 40.74 39.41 -22.99
C LYS A 92 41.24 38.02 -22.50
N ASN A 93 42.56 37.80 -22.34
CA ASN A 93 43.27 36.52 -22.51
C ASN A 93 44.36 36.20 -21.44
N LYS A 94 44.60 34.89 -21.18
CA LYS A 94 45.90 34.17 -20.93
C LYS A 94 46.62 34.06 -19.55
N LYS A 95 46.70 32.79 -19.09
CA LYS A 95 47.91 31.94 -18.79
C LYS A 95 48.69 31.93 -17.44
N SER A 96 48.97 30.67 -17.05
CA SER A 96 50.20 30.04 -16.46
C SER A 96 50.62 30.18 -14.98
N SER A 97 50.71 28.99 -14.34
CA SER A 97 51.49 28.57 -13.15
C SER A 97 53.01 28.41 -13.47
N PRO A 98 53.92 27.82 -12.62
CA PRO A 98 53.75 27.19 -11.28
C PRO A 98 54.86 27.42 -10.20
N GLY A 99 54.59 26.97 -8.95
CA GLY A 99 55.52 26.04 -8.25
C GLY A 99 56.16 26.41 -6.88
N THR A 100 56.44 25.35 -6.09
CA THR A 100 57.72 25.11 -5.33
C THR A 100 57.71 25.09 -3.77
N ILE A 101 57.76 23.86 -3.22
CA ILE A 101 58.46 23.35 -2.00
C ILE A 101 58.12 23.88 -0.58
N ALA A 102 57.62 22.97 0.28
CA ALA A 102 58.13 22.57 1.63
C ALA A 102 56.99 21.81 2.38
N ARG A 103 57.04 20.58 2.90
CA ARG A 103 58.04 19.58 3.40
C ARG A 103 57.98 19.43 4.93
N GLN A 104 57.81 18.17 5.35
CA GLN A 104 58.08 17.56 6.66
C GLN A 104 57.00 17.56 7.74
N SER A 105 57.10 16.53 8.59
CA SER A 105 56.06 15.94 9.44
C SER A 105 56.70 15.28 10.68
N ARG A 106 55.86 14.59 11.50
CA ARG A 106 56.14 13.96 12.81
C ARG A 106 55.91 14.93 14.01
N GLN A 107 55.61 14.48 15.24
CA GLN A 107 55.76 13.13 15.81
C GLN A 107 54.84 12.87 17.06
N PHE A 108 54.78 11.59 17.48
CA PHE A 108 54.25 11.03 18.76
C PHE A 108 52.71 11.06 19.00
N GLN A 109 52.09 10.14 19.77
CA GLN A 109 52.33 8.69 20.04
C GLN A 109 51.19 8.12 20.91
N SER A 110 50.76 6.88 20.65
CA SER A 110 50.21 5.95 21.66
C SER A 110 50.57 4.50 21.27
N ARG A 111 50.36 3.52 22.15
CA ARG A 111 51.07 2.22 22.17
C ARG A 111 50.11 1.01 22.20
N GLU A 112 50.59 -0.16 21.78
CA GLU A 112 49.80 -1.40 21.67
C GLU A 112 49.61 -2.17 23.00
N THR A 113 48.61 -3.07 23.02
CA THR A 113 48.64 -4.36 23.74
C THR A 113 47.87 -5.44 22.94
N GLU A 114 48.61 -6.43 22.43
CA GLU A 114 48.37 -7.88 22.17
C GLU A 114 46.92 -8.47 22.11
N GLY A 115 46.70 -9.50 21.25
CA GLY A 115 45.40 -10.18 21.15
C GLY A 115 45.13 -11.20 20.00
N ASP A 116 46.15 -11.94 19.54
CA ASP A 116 46.16 -13.23 18.79
C ASP A 116 45.21 -13.58 17.59
N ASP A 117 45.90 -14.08 16.55
CA ASP A 117 45.52 -14.74 15.27
C ASP A 117 44.28 -15.67 15.18
N LEU A 118 43.66 -15.72 13.98
CA LEU A 118 43.03 -16.95 13.43
C LEU A 118 42.84 -17.05 11.88
N TRP A 119 43.67 -16.45 11.01
CA TRP A 119 43.43 -16.50 9.54
C TRP A 119 44.63 -16.74 8.61
N SER A 120 45.82 -17.01 9.13
CA SER A 120 47.10 -16.93 8.39
C SER A 120 47.50 -18.12 7.48
N TRP A 121 46.57 -19.00 7.06
CA TRP A 121 46.93 -20.33 6.50
C TRP A 121 46.55 -20.68 5.03
N ILE A 122 45.92 -19.79 4.24
CA ILE A 122 45.69 -20.07 2.79
C ILE A 122 45.95 -18.85 1.88
N THR A 123 47.20 -18.38 1.77
CA THR A 123 47.67 -17.54 0.64
C THR A 123 49.15 -17.76 0.35
N ALA A 124 49.51 -18.89 -0.29
CA ALA A 124 50.91 -19.18 -0.63
C ALA A 124 51.08 -20.03 -1.90
N THR A 125 50.83 -19.46 -3.09
CA THR A 125 51.54 -19.80 -4.34
C THR A 125 51.22 -18.82 -5.48
N HIS A 126 52.22 -18.55 -6.32
CA HIS A 126 52.26 -17.74 -7.55
C HIS A 126 52.80 -16.31 -7.46
N THR A 127 54.13 -16.22 -7.58
CA THR A 127 54.90 -14.99 -7.83
C THR A 127 55.35 -14.90 -9.30
N SER A 128 55.01 -13.80 -9.96
CA SER A 128 55.67 -13.31 -11.19
C SER A 128 55.43 -11.79 -11.25
N VAL A 129 56.43 -10.94 -11.00
CA VAL A 129 57.60 -10.61 -11.83
C VAL A 129 57.18 -9.96 -13.15
N SER A 130 57.53 -8.69 -13.30
CA SER A 130 57.13 -7.81 -14.41
C SER A 130 58.13 -7.82 -15.58
N PRO A 131 57.68 -7.67 -16.83
CA PRO A 131 58.54 -7.47 -17.98
C PRO A 131 58.96 -6.00 -18.12
N ARG A 132 60.16 -5.76 -18.65
CA ARG A 132 60.68 -4.43 -19.02
C ARG A 132 60.93 -4.38 -20.54
N SER A 133 60.83 -3.20 -21.12
CA SER A 133 60.85 -2.96 -22.58
C SER A 133 62.18 -3.28 -23.26
N SER A 134 62.12 -3.85 -24.47
CA SER A 134 63.14 -3.73 -25.52
C SER A 134 62.49 -3.74 -26.92
N LEU A 135 63.16 -3.13 -27.90
CA LEU A 135 62.78 -3.08 -29.32
C LEU A 135 63.62 -4.09 -30.15
N PRO A 136 63.16 -4.51 -31.34
CA PRO A 136 63.70 -5.68 -32.02
C PRO A 136 64.88 -5.38 -32.96
N PRO A 137 65.78 -6.37 -33.19
CA PRO A 137 66.58 -6.49 -34.40
C PRO A 137 65.92 -7.43 -35.43
N THR A 138 66.24 -7.21 -36.71
CA THR A 138 65.79 -7.99 -37.88
C THR A 138 66.52 -9.33 -38.03
N VAL A 139 65.88 -10.32 -38.66
CA VAL A 139 66.52 -11.57 -39.14
C VAL A 139 66.03 -11.91 -40.55
N ASP A 140 66.94 -12.34 -41.42
CA ASP A 140 66.71 -12.70 -42.82
C ASP A 140 66.00 -14.06 -43.02
N PRO A 141 65.32 -14.29 -44.17
CA PRO A 141 64.60 -15.52 -44.43
C PRO A 141 65.50 -16.60 -45.07
N LYS A 142 65.85 -17.65 -44.31
CA LYS A 142 66.17 -19.01 -44.83
C LYS A 142 66.33 -20.07 -43.73
N HIS A 143 65.23 -20.75 -43.38
CA HIS A 143 65.16 -22.21 -43.35
C HIS A 143 63.71 -22.66 -43.16
N GLN A 144 63.14 -23.35 -44.16
CA GLN A 144 61.92 -24.13 -43.97
C GLN A 144 62.29 -25.54 -43.54
N GLN A 145 61.63 -26.05 -42.50
CA GLN A 145 61.31 -27.47 -42.37
C GLN A 145 59.79 -27.60 -42.31
N PRO A 146 59.16 -28.49 -43.09
CA PRO A 146 57.71 -28.55 -43.19
C PRO A 146 57.09 -29.48 -42.14
N GLY A 147 55.97 -29.06 -41.53
CA GLY A 147 54.99 -29.98 -40.94
C GLY A 147 54.68 -29.82 -39.45
N GLN A 148 54.11 -28.68 -39.03
CA GLN A 148 53.37 -28.62 -37.76
C GLN A 148 52.12 -27.69 -37.76
N ASP A 149 52.10 -26.61 -38.56
CA ASP A 149 51.05 -25.57 -38.49
C ASP A 149 49.67 -25.93 -39.07
N VAL A 150 49.52 -27.09 -39.71
CA VAL A 150 48.26 -27.48 -40.38
C VAL A 150 47.16 -27.85 -39.38
N ASN A 151 47.52 -28.39 -38.20
CA ASN A 151 46.52 -28.78 -37.20
C ASN A 151 45.99 -27.58 -36.42
N SER A 152 46.85 -26.64 -36.02
CA SER A 152 46.43 -25.40 -35.32
C SER A 152 45.51 -24.57 -36.21
N THR A 153 45.87 -24.35 -37.47
CA THR A 153 45.01 -23.65 -38.44
C THR A 153 43.67 -24.37 -38.67
N GLN A 154 43.64 -25.70 -38.73
CA GLN A 154 42.36 -26.43 -38.80
C GLN A 154 41.52 -26.35 -37.53
N GLU A 155 42.12 -26.28 -36.33
CA GLU A 155 41.36 -26.10 -35.09
C GLU A 155 40.84 -24.67 -34.95
N GLU A 156 41.63 -23.65 -35.33
CA GLU A 156 41.15 -22.27 -35.44
C GLU A 156 40.04 -22.13 -36.49
N GLU A 157 40.16 -22.74 -37.67
CA GLU A 157 39.08 -22.76 -38.66
C GLU A 157 37.84 -23.49 -38.15
N LYS A 158 37.97 -24.63 -37.45
CA LYS A 158 36.83 -25.33 -36.83
C LYS A 158 36.18 -24.48 -35.73
N MET A 159 36.97 -23.78 -34.91
CA MET A 159 36.47 -22.88 -33.86
C MET A 159 35.80 -21.64 -34.44
N ARG A 160 36.36 -21.06 -35.52
CA ARG A 160 35.83 -19.91 -36.26
C ARG A 160 34.59 -20.26 -37.08
N ALA A 161 34.54 -21.46 -37.65
CA ALA A 161 33.34 -22.01 -38.28
C ALA A 161 32.27 -22.31 -37.24
N LYS A 162 32.63 -22.84 -36.06
CA LYS A 162 31.69 -23.10 -34.96
C LYS A 162 31.13 -21.81 -34.35
N SER A 163 31.95 -20.78 -34.14
CA SER A 163 31.48 -19.46 -33.70
C SER A 163 30.63 -18.77 -34.77
N SER A 164 31.04 -18.83 -36.04
CA SER A 164 30.24 -18.39 -37.19
C SER A 164 28.89 -19.10 -37.27
N TRP A 165 28.83 -20.41 -37.02
CA TRP A 165 27.59 -21.19 -37.04
C TRP A 165 26.67 -20.84 -35.86
N HIS A 166 27.23 -20.64 -34.65
CA HIS A 166 26.47 -20.14 -33.50
C HIS A 166 25.96 -18.70 -33.70
N GLU A 167 26.74 -17.82 -34.34
CA GLU A 167 26.33 -16.46 -34.66
C GLU A 167 25.32 -16.42 -35.82
N THR A 168 25.41 -17.34 -36.78
CA THR A 168 24.41 -17.52 -37.85
C THR A 168 23.09 -18.07 -37.27
N GLN A 169 23.13 -19.07 -36.39
CA GLN A 169 21.96 -19.56 -35.66
C GLN A 169 21.29 -18.46 -34.81
N ARG A 170 22.08 -17.58 -34.18
CA ARG A 170 21.56 -16.34 -33.58
C ARG A 170 20.85 -15.49 -34.64
N GLN A 171 21.51 -15.12 -35.73
CA GLN A 171 20.97 -14.20 -36.72
C GLN A 171 19.71 -14.70 -37.46
N ASP A 172 19.62 -16.01 -37.75
CA ASP A 172 18.42 -16.59 -38.38
C ASP A 172 17.19 -16.64 -37.45
N ALA A 173 17.42 -16.73 -36.13
CA ALA A 173 16.37 -16.64 -35.11
C ALA A 173 15.94 -15.19 -34.80
N LEU A 174 16.72 -14.17 -35.18
CA LEU A 174 16.59 -12.83 -34.62
C LEU A 174 15.46 -11.95 -35.20
N ARG A 175 14.89 -12.27 -36.38
CA ARG A 175 13.77 -11.52 -36.98
C ARG A 175 12.44 -12.27 -36.86
N PHE A 176 11.42 -11.60 -36.31
CA PHE A 176 10.02 -12.04 -36.40
C PHE A 176 9.63 -12.15 -37.88
N ARG A 177 9.33 -13.37 -38.35
CA ARG A 177 8.91 -13.64 -39.73
C ARG A 177 7.41 -13.34 -39.86
N GLY A 178 6.89 -13.16 -41.08
CA GLY A 178 5.45 -12.84 -41.27
C GLY A 178 4.49 -13.84 -40.60
N ARG A 179 4.86 -15.13 -40.60
CA ARG A 179 4.16 -16.21 -39.88
C ARG A 179 4.13 -16.00 -38.36
N ASP A 180 5.14 -15.36 -37.79
CA ASP A 180 5.23 -15.11 -36.34
C ASP A 180 4.29 -13.98 -35.93
N TRP A 181 4.15 -12.96 -36.78
CA TRP A 181 3.16 -11.89 -36.62
C TRP A 181 1.73 -12.43 -36.75
N VAL A 182 1.44 -13.26 -37.76
CA VAL A 182 0.13 -13.93 -37.89
C VAL A 182 -0.18 -14.78 -36.66
N THR A 183 0.79 -15.58 -36.19
CA THR A 183 0.63 -16.41 -34.98
C THR A 183 0.34 -15.55 -33.74
N LEU A 184 1.07 -14.45 -33.56
CA LEU A 184 0.89 -13.50 -32.47
C LEU A 184 -0.49 -12.84 -32.51
N SER A 185 -0.95 -12.42 -33.70
CA SER A 185 -2.28 -11.85 -33.90
C SER A 185 -3.38 -12.86 -33.57
N SER A 186 -3.28 -14.10 -34.08
CA SER A 186 -4.25 -15.17 -33.79
C SER A 186 -4.30 -15.52 -32.29
N LEU A 187 -3.15 -15.59 -31.62
CA LEU A 187 -3.08 -15.82 -30.16
C LEU A 187 -3.68 -14.65 -29.37
N THR A 188 -3.46 -13.41 -29.82
CA THR A 188 -4.03 -12.21 -29.19
C THR A 188 -5.56 -12.21 -29.32
N VAL A 189 -6.09 -12.42 -30.52
CA VAL A 189 -7.54 -12.50 -30.77
C VAL A 189 -8.16 -13.66 -29.97
N ALA A 190 -7.57 -14.85 -30.01
CA ALA A 190 -8.07 -16.01 -29.25
C ALA A 190 -8.09 -15.75 -27.73
N THR A 191 -7.04 -15.11 -27.19
CA THR A 191 -6.99 -14.78 -25.76
C THR A 191 -8.01 -13.70 -25.40
N MET A 192 -8.17 -12.66 -26.24
CA MET A 192 -9.20 -11.63 -26.03
C MET A 192 -10.61 -12.25 -26.05
N SER A 193 -10.92 -13.12 -27.01
CA SER A 193 -12.22 -13.80 -27.09
C SER A 193 -12.53 -14.68 -25.87
N VAL A 194 -11.51 -15.29 -25.25
CA VAL A 194 -11.66 -16.03 -23.98
C VAL A 194 -11.87 -15.06 -22.81
N ARG A 195 -11.04 -14.01 -22.71
CA ARG A 195 -11.03 -13.10 -21.54
C ARG A 195 -12.23 -12.15 -21.51
N LEU A 196 -12.77 -11.77 -22.67
CA LEU A 196 -13.90 -10.85 -22.84
C LEU A 196 -15.24 -11.56 -23.12
N TRP A 197 -15.33 -12.88 -22.91
CA TRP A 197 -16.56 -13.62 -23.16
C TRP A 197 -17.67 -13.22 -22.18
N ARG A 198 -18.78 -12.67 -22.68
CA ARG A 198 -19.98 -12.28 -21.91
C ARG A 198 -19.71 -11.33 -20.71
N MET A 199 -18.88 -10.30 -20.88
CA MET A 199 -18.58 -9.30 -19.83
C MET A 199 -19.82 -8.52 -19.34
N ASP A 200 -20.81 -8.41 -20.23
CA ASP A 200 -22.13 -7.81 -20.06
C ASP A 200 -23.09 -8.66 -19.22
N ALA A 201 -23.04 -9.99 -19.35
CA ALA A 201 -24.12 -10.87 -18.92
C ALA A 201 -23.85 -11.69 -17.63
N SER A 202 -22.66 -11.63 -17.03
CA SER A 202 -22.41 -12.26 -15.71
C SER A 202 -21.18 -11.73 -14.95
N PRO A 203 -21.29 -11.42 -13.64
CA PRO A 203 -22.49 -11.02 -12.88
C PRO A 203 -22.72 -9.50 -12.98
N GLY A 204 -23.98 -9.04 -12.90
CA GLY A 204 -24.33 -7.61 -12.80
C GLY A 204 -24.13 -7.01 -11.40
N GLU A 205 -23.34 -7.69 -10.57
CA GLU A 205 -23.19 -7.46 -9.13
C GLU A 205 -21.72 -7.24 -8.76
N VAL A 206 -21.49 -6.58 -7.62
CA VAL A 206 -20.19 -6.37 -6.98
C VAL A 206 -19.58 -7.71 -6.56
N VAL A 207 -18.31 -7.91 -6.94
CA VAL A 207 -17.50 -9.11 -6.65
C VAL A 207 -16.45 -8.81 -5.57
N LEU A 208 -15.94 -9.83 -4.87
CA LEU A 208 -15.12 -9.71 -3.64
C LEU A 208 -14.09 -8.56 -3.60
N ASP A 209 -13.24 -8.45 -4.63
CA ASP A 209 -12.19 -7.41 -4.69
C ASP A 209 -12.74 -6.05 -5.16
N GLU A 210 -13.85 -6.06 -5.90
CA GLU A 210 -14.43 -4.87 -6.54
C GLU A 210 -15.09 -3.93 -5.52
N ALA A 211 -15.61 -4.47 -4.41
CA ALA A 211 -16.11 -3.66 -3.29
C ALA A 211 -15.01 -2.69 -2.79
N HIS A 212 -13.84 -3.25 -2.48
CA HIS A 212 -12.69 -2.52 -1.96
C HIS A 212 -12.09 -1.56 -3.00
N VAL A 213 -11.86 -2.05 -4.23
CA VAL A 213 -11.29 -1.23 -5.31
C VAL A 213 -12.25 -0.13 -5.76
N GLY A 214 -13.57 -0.37 -5.70
CA GLY A 214 -14.61 0.59 -6.03
C GLY A 214 -14.66 1.81 -5.10
N LYS A 215 -14.58 1.60 -3.77
CA LYS A 215 -14.51 2.71 -2.80
C LYS A 215 -13.32 3.63 -3.07
N TYR A 216 -12.17 3.07 -3.41
CA TYR A 216 -11.01 3.87 -3.83
C TYR A 216 -11.24 4.59 -5.16
N VAL A 217 -11.88 3.96 -6.16
CA VAL A 217 -12.23 4.61 -7.43
C VAL A 217 -13.13 5.83 -7.20
N ASN A 218 -14.13 5.74 -6.31
CA ASN A 218 -14.95 6.88 -5.92
C ASN A 218 -14.10 8.00 -5.30
N GLY A 219 -13.19 7.66 -4.37
CA GLY A 219 -12.29 8.64 -3.76
C GLY A 219 -11.47 9.44 -4.78
N TYR A 220 -10.90 8.77 -5.79
CA TYR A 220 -10.19 9.45 -6.89
C TYR A 220 -11.09 10.33 -7.78
N LEU A 221 -12.39 10.04 -7.90
CA LEU A 221 -13.35 10.85 -8.66
C LEU A 221 -13.82 12.07 -7.85
N ASN A 222 -14.13 11.86 -6.57
CA ASN A 222 -14.60 12.88 -5.65
C ASN A 222 -13.47 13.83 -5.17
N ASN A 223 -12.20 13.50 -5.46
CA ASN A 223 -11.00 14.13 -4.92
C ASN A 223 -10.83 13.95 -3.39
N GLU A 224 -11.47 12.93 -2.84
CA GLU A 224 -11.35 12.55 -1.42
C GLU A 224 -10.06 11.75 -1.19
N PHE A 225 -9.34 12.03 -0.09
CA PHE A 225 -8.10 11.33 0.23
C PHE A 225 -8.39 9.95 0.83
N THR A 226 -8.27 8.91 0.02
CA THR A 226 -8.30 7.52 0.47
C THR A 226 -6.88 6.96 0.63
N TYR A 227 -6.55 6.40 1.80
CA TYR A 227 -5.35 5.59 1.98
C TYR A 227 -5.58 4.14 1.48
N ASP A 228 -4.55 3.52 0.90
CA ASP A 228 -4.47 2.07 0.71
C ASP A 228 -3.02 1.56 0.81
N ILE A 229 -2.86 0.31 1.25
CA ILE A 229 -1.57 -0.40 1.30
C ILE A 229 -0.94 -0.58 -0.10
N HIS A 230 -1.75 -0.71 -1.16
CA HIS A 230 -1.22 -0.85 -2.51
C HIS A 230 -1.04 0.52 -3.19
N PRO A 231 0.10 0.76 -3.86
CA PRO A 231 0.32 1.96 -4.66
C PRO A 231 -0.80 2.26 -5.68
N PRO A 232 -0.98 3.52 -6.10
CA PRO A 232 -2.26 4.01 -6.59
C PRO A 232 -2.56 3.72 -8.08
N LEU A 233 -1.56 3.34 -8.90
CA LEU A 233 -1.68 3.36 -10.36
C LEU A 233 -2.85 2.53 -10.89
N GLY A 234 -3.03 1.30 -10.41
CA GLY A 234 -4.13 0.44 -10.85
C GLY A 234 -5.51 1.00 -10.53
N LYS A 235 -5.64 1.76 -9.43
CA LYS A 235 -6.89 2.40 -9.00
C LYS A 235 -7.15 3.69 -9.78
N MET A 236 -6.11 4.51 -9.97
CA MET A 236 -6.17 5.72 -10.80
C MET A 236 -6.47 5.39 -12.27
N LEU A 237 -5.96 4.27 -12.79
CA LEU A 237 -6.34 3.77 -14.11
C LEU A 237 -7.85 3.47 -14.16
N LEU A 238 -8.39 2.73 -13.19
CA LEU A 238 -9.82 2.42 -13.11
C LEU A 238 -10.69 3.67 -12.99
N ALA A 239 -10.28 4.67 -12.20
CA ALA A 239 -10.97 5.96 -12.07
C ALA A 239 -10.94 6.79 -13.37
N GLY A 240 -9.79 6.82 -14.07
CA GLY A 240 -9.69 7.44 -15.40
C GLY A 240 -10.57 6.74 -16.44
N ILE A 241 -10.71 5.41 -16.35
CA ILE A 241 -11.58 4.62 -17.23
C ILE A 241 -13.07 4.84 -16.92
N SER A 242 -13.47 4.92 -15.64
CA SER A 242 -14.88 5.14 -15.27
C SER A 242 -15.36 6.55 -15.61
N SER A 243 -14.52 7.57 -15.38
CA SER A 243 -14.75 8.94 -15.86
C SER A 243 -14.95 8.96 -17.38
N LEU A 244 -13.97 8.44 -18.15
CA LEU A 244 -14.02 8.46 -19.63
C LEU A 244 -15.19 7.64 -20.23
N ALA A 245 -15.72 6.64 -19.53
CA ALA A 245 -16.69 5.70 -20.10
C ALA A 245 -18.16 6.16 -20.00
N ARG A 246 -18.56 6.88 -18.94
CA ARG A 246 -19.97 7.29 -18.69
C ARG A 246 -20.13 8.57 -17.84
N ASP A 247 -19.07 9.36 -17.63
CA ASP A 247 -19.09 10.49 -16.67
C ASP A 247 -19.56 10.05 -15.27
N TYR A 248 -19.03 8.92 -14.79
CA TYR A 248 -19.41 8.36 -13.48
C TYR A 248 -18.99 9.27 -12.34
N ASP A 249 -19.97 9.62 -11.50
CA ASP A 249 -19.97 10.66 -10.46
C ASP A 249 -19.53 10.16 -9.07
N GLY A 250 -19.00 8.93 -8.97
CA GLY A 250 -18.61 8.32 -7.69
C GLY A 250 -19.78 7.91 -6.80
N SER A 251 -21.04 8.02 -7.24
CA SER A 251 -22.22 7.96 -6.35
C SER A 251 -22.64 6.56 -5.86
N PHE A 252 -21.93 5.48 -6.19
CA PHE A 252 -22.30 4.11 -5.79
C PHE A 252 -21.36 3.59 -4.70
N ALA A 253 -21.89 3.27 -3.52
CA ALA A 253 -21.10 3.13 -2.30
C ALA A 253 -20.18 1.87 -2.20
N PHE A 254 -20.42 0.83 -3.00
CA PHE A 254 -19.65 -0.43 -2.99
C PHE A 254 -19.60 -1.14 -1.60
N ASP A 255 -20.70 -1.17 -0.85
CA ASP A 255 -20.70 -1.65 0.53
C ASP A 255 -20.63 -3.17 0.71
N GLU A 256 -21.43 -3.96 -0.03
CA GLU A 256 -21.45 -5.42 0.09
C GLU A 256 -21.17 -6.17 -1.23
N VAL A 257 -20.67 -7.40 -1.08
CA VAL A 257 -20.48 -8.34 -2.20
C VAL A 257 -21.83 -8.93 -2.58
N GLY A 258 -22.24 -8.73 -3.84
CA GLY A 258 -23.59 -9.06 -4.31
C GLY A 258 -24.54 -7.86 -4.39
N ASP A 259 -24.05 -6.62 -4.25
CA ASP A 259 -24.81 -5.41 -4.58
C ASP A 259 -24.91 -5.23 -6.10
N ALA A 260 -26.08 -4.83 -6.60
CA ALA A 260 -26.31 -4.65 -8.04
C ALA A 260 -25.87 -3.25 -8.51
N TYR A 261 -25.10 -3.19 -9.60
CA TYR A 261 -24.48 -1.94 -10.07
C TYR A 261 -25.46 -0.86 -10.59
N GLY A 262 -26.66 -1.25 -11.00
CA GLY A 262 -27.61 -0.37 -11.71
C GLY A 262 -27.06 0.15 -13.04
N ASP A 263 -27.75 1.15 -13.61
CA ASP A 263 -27.41 1.68 -14.94
C ASP A 263 -26.26 2.71 -14.93
N LYS A 264 -26.02 3.38 -13.79
CA LYS A 264 -25.01 4.45 -13.69
C LYS A 264 -23.57 3.94 -13.81
N VAL A 265 -23.23 2.85 -13.11
CA VAL A 265 -21.82 2.44 -12.93
C VAL A 265 -21.26 1.79 -14.21
N PRO A 266 -20.16 2.29 -14.81
CA PRO A 266 -19.57 1.73 -16.03
C PRO A 266 -18.73 0.47 -15.76
N PHE A 267 -19.25 -0.47 -14.95
CA PHE A 267 -18.52 -1.67 -14.50
C PHE A 267 -18.01 -2.51 -15.67
N VAL A 268 -18.75 -2.60 -16.77
CA VAL A 268 -18.33 -3.32 -17.99
C VAL A 268 -17.07 -2.72 -18.60
N ALA A 269 -16.92 -1.39 -18.63
CA ALA A 269 -15.74 -0.72 -19.17
C ALA A 269 -14.51 -0.93 -18.26
N MET A 270 -14.70 -0.75 -16.94
CA MET A 270 -13.67 -0.99 -15.92
C MET A 270 -13.15 -2.44 -15.96
N ARG A 271 -14.07 -3.42 -15.98
CA ARG A 271 -13.75 -4.85 -16.09
C ARG A 271 -13.09 -5.21 -17.43
N THR A 272 -13.59 -4.69 -18.55
CA THR A 272 -12.98 -4.92 -19.88
C THR A 272 -11.54 -4.42 -19.93
N ALA A 273 -11.21 -3.28 -19.33
CA ALA A 273 -9.83 -2.79 -19.30
C ALA A 273 -8.89 -3.73 -18.53
N MET A 274 -9.31 -4.23 -17.35
CA MET A 274 -8.54 -5.21 -16.59
C MET A 274 -8.39 -6.53 -17.36
N ALA A 275 -9.47 -7.00 -17.99
CA ALA A 275 -9.46 -8.21 -18.81
C ALA A 275 -8.55 -8.09 -20.04
N VAL A 276 -8.48 -6.91 -20.68
CA VAL A 276 -7.53 -6.59 -21.78
C VAL A 276 -6.08 -6.62 -21.29
N MET A 277 -5.77 -5.99 -20.15
CA MET A 277 -4.41 -6.02 -19.57
C MET A 277 -4.00 -7.47 -19.22
N GLY A 278 -4.88 -8.22 -18.57
CA GLY A 278 -4.68 -9.64 -18.26
C GLY A 278 -4.57 -10.54 -19.49
N ALA A 279 -5.29 -10.22 -20.59
CA ALA A 279 -5.22 -10.96 -21.84
C ALA A 279 -3.87 -10.77 -22.56
N LEU A 280 -3.30 -9.57 -22.52
CA LEU A 280 -2.02 -9.25 -23.20
C LEU A 280 -0.81 -10.00 -22.60
N CYS A 281 -0.92 -10.56 -21.39
CA CYS A 281 0.11 -11.41 -20.79
C CYS A 281 0.44 -12.65 -21.64
N ALA A 282 -0.55 -13.25 -22.33
CA ALA A 282 -0.34 -14.43 -23.17
C ALA A 282 0.51 -14.15 -24.44
N PRO A 283 0.19 -13.15 -25.29
CA PRO A 283 1.06 -12.76 -26.40
C PRO A 283 2.43 -12.23 -25.94
N MET A 284 2.54 -11.60 -24.75
CA MET A 284 3.84 -11.24 -24.17
C MET A 284 4.69 -12.47 -23.84
N ALA A 285 4.11 -13.56 -23.33
CA ALA A 285 4.80 -14.83 -23.13
C ALA A 285 5.32 -15.42 -24.45
N TYR A 286 4.51 -15.37 -25.52
CA TYR A 286 4.93 -15.78 -26.86
C TYR A 286 6.14 -14.96 -27.34
N ILE A 287 6.08 -13.62 -27.27
CA ILE A 287 7.18 -12.73 -27.68
C ILE A 287 8.44 -13.01 -26.86
N THR A 288 8.31 -13.16 -25.54
CA THR A 288 9.41 -13.44 -24.60
C THR A 288 10.17 -14.72 -24.97
N LEU A 289 9.46 -15.82 -25.22
CA LEU A 289 10.06 -17.11 -25.59
C LEU A 289 10.67 -17.08 -27.00
N ARG A 290 10.03 -16.41 -27.96
CA ARG A 290 10.59 -16.22 -29.31
C ARG A 290 11.85 -15.35 -29.31
N ASN A 291 11.93 -14.34 -28.43
CA ASN A 291 13.15 -13.54 -28.24
C ASN A 291 14.29 -14.36 -27.62
N LYS A 292 13.98 -15.25 -26.68
CA LYS A 292 14.94 -16.19 -26.06
C LYS A 292 15.14 -17.47 -26.90
N GLY A 293 14.95 -17.38 -28.22
CA GLY A 293 15.28 -18.42 -29.21
C GLY A 293 14.54 -19.75 -29.06
N GLN A 294 13.36 -19.77 -28.43
CA GLN A 294 12.55 -20.97 -28.31
C GLN A 294 11.68 -21.20 -29.55
N SER A 295 11.29 -22.46 -29.80
CA SER A 295 10.56 -22.83 -31.01
C SER A 295 9.14 -22.27 -31.02
N ALA A 296 8.55 -22.04 -32.20
CA ALA A 296 7.19 -21.50 -32.31
C ALA A 296 6.12 -22.35 -31.58
N PRO A 297 6.11 -23.70 -31.66
CA PRO A 297 5.23 -24.53 -30.84
C PRO A 297 5.43 -24.36 -29.32
N THR A 298 6.66 -24.14 -28.86
CA THR A 298 6.96 -23.87 -27.44
C THR A 298 6.30 -22.57 -26.97
N ALA A 299 6.42 -21.52 -27.79
CA ALA A 299 5.85 -20.21 -27.49
C ALA A 299 4.31 -20.21 -27.60
N ILE A 300 3.73 -20.98 -28.53
CA ILE A 300 2.28 -21.21 -28.64
C ILE A 300 1.77 -21.92 -27.38
N LEU A 301 2.40 -23.02 -26.96
CA LEU A 301 1.98 -23.78 -25.78
C LEU A 301 1.99 -22.89 -24.52
N ALA A 302 3.07 -22.15 -24.27
CA ALA A 302 3.15 -21.24 -23.13
C ALA A 302 2.06 -20.15 -23.16
N SER A 303 1.82 -19.55 -24.33
CA SER A 303 0.74 -18.56 -24.52
C SER A 303 -0.64 -19.17 -24.23
N LEU A 304 -0.90 -20.41 -24.65
CA LEU A 304 -2.19 -21.08 -24.43
C LEU A 304 -2.36 -21.53 -22.97
N LEU A 305 -1.29 -21.97 -22.30
CA LEU A 305 -1.30 -22.31 -20.86
C LEU A 305 -1.61 -21.10 -19.96
N ILE A 306 -1.23 -19.89 -20.39
CA ILE A 306 -1.57 -18.63 -19.70
C ILE A 306 -2.97 -18.13 -20.11
N ALA A 307 -3.32 -18.23 -21.40
CA ALA A 307 -4.63 -17.80 -21.89
C ALA A 307 -5.78 -18.60 -21.26
N LEU A 308 -5.60 -19.93 -21.13
CA LEU A 308 -6.59 -20.92 -20.72
C LEU A 308 -6.42 -21.41 -19.26
N ASP A 309 -5.69 -20.69 -18.42
CA ASP A 309 -5.76 -20.93 -16.96
C ASP A 309 -7.03 -20.30 -16.40
N SER A 310 -7.92 -21.13 -15.84
CA SER A 310 -9.23 -20.73 -15.35
C SER A 310 -9.18 -19.81 -14.12
N ALA A 311 -8.16 -19.91 -13.26
CA ALA A 311 -8.00 -18.97 -12.15
C ALA A 311 -7.57 -17.59 -12.65
N LEU A 312 -6.63 -17.54 -13.61
CA LEU A 312 -6.24 -16.30 -14.26
C LEU A 312 -7.38 -15.66 -15.05
N VAL A 313 -8.22 -16.44 -15.75
CA VAL A 313 -9.38 -15.93 -16.49
C VAL A 313 -10.42 -15.37 -15.51
N ALA A 314 -10.78 -16.12 -14.46
CA ALA A 314 -11.77 -15.70 -13.47
C ALA A 314 -11.32 -14.44 -12.72
N ASN A 315 -10.07 -14.37 -12.25
CA ASN A 315 -9.59 -13.21 -11.48
C ASN A 315 -9.52 -11.94 -12.34
N ASN A 316 -8.91 -12.02 -13.52
CA ASN A 316 -8.62 -10.84 -14.34
C ASN A 316 -9.83 -10.32 -15.12
N ARG A 317 -11.01 -10.97 -14.98
CA ARG A 317 -12.31 -10.51 -15.47
C ARG A 317 -12.88 -9.35 -14.64
N PHE A 318 -12.48 -9.24 -13.38
CA PHE A 318 -13.02 -8.28 -12.41
C PHE A 318 -12.13 -7.05 -12.27
N MET A 319 -12.55 -6.07 -11.48
CA MET A 319 -11.76 -4.89 -11.09
C MET A 319 -10.60 -5.24 -10.12
N SER A 320 -9.84 -6.29 -10.40
CA SER A 320 -8.76 -6.82 -9.57
C SER A 320 -7.39 -6.28 -10.00
N LEU A 321 -6.60 -5.80 -9.02
CA LEU A 321 -5.28 -5.19 -9.25
C LEU A 321 -4.20 -6.19 -9.72
N GLU A 322 -4.48 -7.50 -9.68
CA GLU A 322 -3.58 -8.52 -10.25
C GLU A 322 -3.44 -8.39 -11.77
N ALA A 323 -4.48 -7.98 -12.48
CA ALA A 323 -4.45 -7.87 -13.94
C ALA A 323 -3.44 -6.81 -14.44
N PRO A 324 -3.44 -5.56 -13.93
CA PRO A 324 -2.42 -4.58 -14.26
C PRO A 324 -1.03 -4.97 -13.69
N LEU A 325 -0.95 -5.59 -12.51
CA LEU A 325 0.33 -6.09 -11.97
C LEU A 325 0.98 -7.11 -12.92
N MET A 326 0.26 -8.17 -13.30
CA MET A 326 0.71 -9.19 -14.25
C MET A 326 1.11 -8.56 -15.59
N PHE A 327 0.29 -7.63 -16.11
CA PHE A 327 0.58 -6.93 -17.37
C PHE A 327 1.91 -6.20 -17.31
N PHE A 328 2.16 -5.41 -16.28
CA PHE A 328 3.40 -4.66 -16.14
C PHE A 328 4.61 -5.57 -15.87
N THR A 329 4.46 -6.65 -15.09
CA THR A 329 5.50 -7.67 -14.90
C THR A 329 5.85 -8.39 -16.20
N ALA A 330 4.85 -8.82 -16.99
CA ALA A 330 5.05 -9.46 -18.28
C ALA A 330 5.65 -8.50 -19.32
N LEU A 331 5.19 -7.25 -19.37
CA LEU A 331 5.70 -6.20 -20.26
C LEU A 331 7.15 -5.82 -19.91
N SER A 332 7.48 -5.73 -18.63
CA SER A 332 8.84 -5.47 -18.14
C SER A 332 9.80 -6.58 -18.57
N PHE A 333 9.45 -7.84 -18.30
CA PHE A 333 10.30 -8.96 -18.69
C PHE A 333 10.39 -9.11 -20.22
N MET A 334 9.30 -8.91 -20.96
CA MET A 334 9.31 -8.93 -22.42
C MET A 334 10.23 -7.82 -22.97
N SER A 335 10.14 -6.60 -22.44
CA SER A 335 10.99 -5.47 -22.81
C SER A 335 12.46 -5.74 -22.49
N TRP A 336 12.76 -6.37 -21.36
CA TRP A 336 14.10 -6.83 -21.01
C TRP A 336 14.66 -7.85 -22.03
N THR A 337 13.82 -8.79 -22.53
CA THR A 337 14.26 -9.69 -23.61
C THR A 337 14.47 -8.99 -24.96
N MET A 338 13.78 -7.88 -25.22
CA MET A 338 14.01 -7.05 -26.41
C MET A 338 15.26 -6.16 -26.27
N PHE A 339 15.52 -5.65 -25.07
CA PHE A 339 16.68 -4.86 -24.70
C PHE A 339 17.98 -5.68 -24.79
N THR A 340 18.03 -6.83 -24.11
CA THR A 340 19.20 -7.75 -24.15
C THR A 340 19.47 -8.26 -25.57
N LYS A 341 18.47 -8.29 -26.44
CA LYS A 341 18.56 -8.57 -27.88
C LYS A 341 19.13 -7.41 -28.72
N GLN A 342 19.24 -6.19 -28.18
CA GLN A 342 20.00 -5.08 -28.79
C GLN A 342 21.46 -5.01 -28.31
N SER A 343 21.96 -5.99 -27.54
CA SER A 343 23.36 -6.05 -27.06
C SER A 343 24.41 -5.90 -28.17
N GLN A 344 24.14 -6.42 -29.38
CA GLN A 344 25.00 -6.27 -30.56
C GLN A 344 25.09 -4.83 -31.12
N ARG A 345 24.27 -3.88 -30.62
CA ARG A 345 24.26 -2.45 -30.98
C ARG A 345 23.90 -1.59 -29.76
N PRO A 346 24.79 -1.49 -28.75
CA PRO A 346 24.53 -0.73 -27.54
C PRO A 346 24.36 0.76 -27.86
N PHE A 347 23.66 1.49 -26.97
CA PHE A 347 23.36 2.93 -27.07
C PHE A 347 22.59 3.40 -28.32
N GLY A 348 22.20 2.52 -29.25
CA GLY A 348 21.34 2.87 -30.37
C GLY A 348 19.90 3.20 -29.94
N LEU A 349 19.13 3.89 -30.79
CA LEU A 349 17.75 4.31 -30.48
C LEU A 349 16.85 3.15 -29.99
N LYS A 350 16.97 1.95 -30.59
CA LYS A 350 16.22 0.76 -30.17
C LYS A 350 16.68 0.20 -28.83
N TRP A 351 17.96 0.35 -28.48
CA TRP A 351 18.51 -0.05 -27.19
C TRP A 351 17.94 0.83 -26.09
N TRP A 352 17.98 2.17 -26.27
CA TRP A 352 17.36 3.13 -25.35
C TRP A 352 15.84 2.97 -25.24
N LEU A 353 15.13 2.74 -26.35
CA LEU A 353 13.69 2.51 -26.35
C LEU A 353 13.30 1.30 -25.48
N TRP A 354 13.97 0.15 -25.66
CA TRP A 354 13.65 -1.04 -24.88
C TRP A 354 14.13 -0.95 -23.42
N LEU A 355 15.20 -0.22 -23.14
CA LEU A 355 15.62 0.10 -21.77
C LEU A 355 14.56 0.96 -21.06
N LEU A 356 14.11 2.04 -21.70
CA LEU A 356 13.06 2.93 -21.19
C LEU A 356 11.74 2.18 -20.98
N MET A 357 11.32 1.36 -21.94
CA MET A 357 10.12 0.51 -21.80
C MET A 357 10.24 -0.50 -20.67
N THR A 358 11.43 -1.07 -20.43
CA THR A 358 11.67 -1.95 -19.28
C THR A 358 11.54 -1.18 -17.96
N GLY A 359 12.15 0.01 -17.87
CA GLY A 359 12.04 0.88 -16.69
C GLY A 359 10.60 1.30 -16.41
N LEU A 360 9.90 1.86 -17.40
CA LEU A 360 8.50 2.28 -17.28
C LEU A 360 7.57 1.12 -16.88
N ALA A 361 7.76 -0.08 -17.43
CA ALA A 361 6.96 -1.24 -17.06
C ALA A 361 7.31 -1.78 -15.66
N ALA A 362 8.58 -1.80 -15.27
CA ALA A 362 8.98 -2.19 -13.91
C ALA A 362 8.43 -1.21 -12.85
N SER A 363 8.52 0.09 -13.12
CA SER A 363 7.88 1.13 -12.30
C SER A 363 6.36 0.99 -12.30
N GLY A 364 5.71 0.70 -13.43
CA GLY A 364 4.27 0.46 -13.51
C GLY A 364 3.81 -0.71 -12.63
N ALA A 365 4.57 -1.81 -12.58
CA ALA A 365 4.28 -2.93 -11.69
C ALA A 365 4.38 -2.49 -10.22
N MET A 366 5.49 -1.85 -9.83
CA MET A 366 5.73 -1.33 -8.48
C MET A 366 4.67 -0.31 -8.04
N SER A 367 4.20 0.54 -8.95
CA SER A 367 3.15 1.54 -8.69
C SER A 367 1.73 0.98 -8.71
N THR A 368 1.53 -0.31 -9.01
CA THR A 368 0.21 -0.96 -9.06
C THR A 368 -0.11 -1.79 -7.81
N LYS A 369 0.83 -2.62 -7.34
CA LYS A 369 0.71 -3.43 -6.12
C LYS A 369 2.09 -3.59 -5.50
N LEU A 370 2.19 -3.66 -4.17
CA LEU A 370 3.48 -3.75 -3.47
C LEU A 370 4.39 -4.92 -3.94
N PRO A 371 3.88 -6.13 -4.30
CA PRO A 371 4.69 -7.19 -4.92
C PRO A 371 5.35 -6.81 -6.25
N GLY A 372 4.95 -5.73 -6.91
CA GLY A 372 5.62 -5.20 -8.10
C GLY A 372 7.06 -4.74 -7.87
N VAL A 373 7.46 -4.49 -6.62
CA VAL A 373 8.88 -4.31 -6.23
C VAL A 373 9.72 -5.53 -6.63
N LEU A 374 9.15 -6.74 -6.59
CA LEU A 374 9.83 -7.99 -6.96
C LEU A 374 10.15 -8.04 -8.46
N THR A 375 9.36 -7.36 -9.30
CA THR A 375 9.65 -7.17 -10.73
C THR A 375 10.85 -6.25 -10.93
N VAL A 376 10.91 -5.11 -10.22
CA VAL A 376 12.07 -4.20 -10.25
C VAL A 376 13.34 -4.93 -9.80
N LEU A 377 13.26 -5.66 -8.70
CA LEU A 377 14.37 -6.45 -8.14
C LEU A 377 14.81 -7.60 -9.07
N THR A 378 13.86 -8.24 -9.78
CA THR A 378 14.16 -9.24 -10.81
C THR A 378 14.93 -8.65 -11.98
N ILE A 379 14.52 -7.50 -12.52
CA ILE A 379 15.28 -6.83 -13.58
C ILE A 379 16.64 -6.36 -13.07
N GLY A 380 16.74 -5.85 -11.84
CA GLY A 380 18.00 -5.46 -11.21
C GLY A 380 19.01 -6.61 -11.09
N ILE A 381 18.56 -7.80 -10.66
CA ILE A 381 19.42 -8.99 -10.57
C ILE A 381 19.84 -9.49 -11.95
N LEU A 382 18.96 -9.48 -12.95
CA LEU A 382 19.32 -9.84 -14.32
C LEU A 382 20.30 -8.83 -14.96
N ALA A 383 20.12 -7.53 -14.69
CA ALA A 383 21.06 -6.50 -15.12
C ALA A 383 22.42 -6.61 -14.42
N GLY A 384 22.45 -6.97 -13.13
CA GLY A 384 23.68 -7.28 -12.41
C GLY A 384 24.41 -8.50 -12.97
N TRP A 385 23.67 -9.53 -13.40
CA TRP A 385 24.24 -10.71 -14.06
C TRP A 385 24.84 -10.37 -15.44
N ASP A 386 24.11 -9.61 -16.27
CA ASP A 386 24.62 -9.17 -17.58
C ASP A 386 25.83 -8.23 -17.43
N LEU A 387 25.83 -7.34 -16.42
CA LEU A 387 26.97 -6.48 -16.08
C LEU A 387 28.19 -7.30 -15.60
N TRP A 388 27.98 -8.34 -14.80
CA TRP A 388 29.05 -9.25 -14.39
C TRP A 388 29.69 -9.96 -15.60
N GLY A 389 28.87 -10.37 -16.58
CA GLY A 389 29.37 -10.89 -17.86
C GLY A 389 30.17 -9.86 -18.67
N LEU A 390 29.76 -8.60 -18.69
CA LEU A 390 30.50 -7.53 -19.38
C LEU A 390 31.84 -7.21 -18.69
N ILE A 391 31.92 -7.32 -17.35
CA ILE A 391 33.17 -7.12 -16.60
C ILE A 391 34.23 -8.20 -16.92
N THR A 392 33.81 -9.40 -17.32
CA THR A 392 34.73 -10.48 -17.72
C THR A 392 35.13 -10.45 -19.21
N ASP A 393 34.55 -9.56 -20.02
CA ASP A 393 34.87 -9.42 -21.44
C ASP A 393 36.06 -8.47 -21.68
N GLN A 394 37.23 -9.06 -21.97
CA GLN A 394 38.47 -8.32 -22.23
C GLN A 394 38.44 -7.44 -23.49
N THR A 395 37.40 -7.53 -24.32
CA THR A 395 37.24 -6.66 -25.51
C THR A 395 36.59 -5.31 -25.19
N VAL A 396 36.00 -5.15 -24.00
CA VAL A 396 35.29 -3.92 -23.59
C VAL A 396 36.25 -2.93 -22.93
N SER A 397 36.47 -1.78 -23.58
CA SER A 397 37.34 -0.72 -23.04
C SER A 397 36.77 -0.15 -21.74
N THR A 398 37.60 -0.10 -20.68
CA THR A 398 37.21 0.19 -19.30
C THR A 398 36.97 1.68 -19.00
N THR A 399 36.45 2.44 -19.98
CA THR A 399 36.33 3.91 -19.91
C THR A 399 34.88 4.37 -20.04
N ASN A 400 34.12 4.27 -18.94
CA ASN A 400 33.06 5.19 -18.52
C ASN A 400 32.30 4.63 -17.29
N GLN A 401 32.59 5.14 -16.10
CA GLN A 401 31.83 4.87 -14.87
C GLN A 401 31.51 6.18 -14.13
N PRO A 402 30.22 6.51 -13.91
CA PRO A 402 29.78 7.33 -12.80
C PRO A 402 29.39 6.45 -11.61
N TYR A 403 29.96 6.71 -10.43
CA TYR A 403 29.51 6.09 -9.18
C TYR A 403 28.16 6.66 -8.76
N TYR A 404 27.25 5.80 -8.29
CA TYR A 404 26.22 6.20 -7.32
C TYR A 404 26.02 5.11 -6.27
N ALA A 405 26.14 5.51 -5.01
CA ALA A 405 25.76 4.72 -3.84
C ALA A 405 25.16 5.67 -2.80
N THR A 406 24.01 5.34 -2.24
CA THR A 406 23.52 5.86 -0.96
C THR A 406 22.38 4.96 -0.47
N SER A 407 22.42 4.58 0.80
CA SER A 407 21.35 3.88 1.49
C SER A 407 20.40 4.88 2.17
N VAL A 408 19.16 4.44 2.44
CA VAL A 408 18.24 5.11 3.38
C VAL A 408 17.52 4.01 4.18
N GLN A 409 17.34 4.25 5.48
CA GLN A 409 16.83 3.30 6.47
C GLN A 409 16.09 4.08 7.59
N GLY A 410 14.98 3.56 8.16
CA GLY A 410 14.30 4.19 9.31
C GLY A 410 12.76 4.07 9.37
N ASP A 411 12.20 4.41 10.54
CA ASP A 411 10.92 3.90 11.08
C ASP A 411 10.10 5.01 11.80
N TYR A 412 9.03 4.85 12.62
CA TYR A 412 8.36 3.73 13.34
C TYR A 412 6.81 3.89 13.27
N ASP A 413 6.01 2.94 13.78
CA ASP A 413 4.60 2.65 13.39
C ASP A 413 3.50 3.74 13.51
N LEU A 414 2.27 3.44 13.05
CA LEU A 414 1.21 4.44 12.82
C LEU A 414 0.41 4.87 14.06
N THR A 415 -0.06 6.13 14.09
CA THR A 415 -1.50 6.33 13.77
C THR A 415 -1.96 7.53 12.90
N LEU A 416 -1.22 8.38 12.15
CA LEU A 416 0.13 8.98 12.17
C LEU A 416 0.21 10.17 11.19
N LEU A 417 -0.69 10.26 10.18
CA LEU A 417 -0.67 11.36 9.20
C LEU A 417 -0.88 12.72 9.88
N THR A 418 0.10 13.61 9.74
CA THR A 418 0.18 14.87 10.50
C THR A 418 -1.00 15.81 10.20
N PRO A 419 -1.38 16.69 11.14
CA PRO A 419 -2.39 17.72 10.89
C PRO A 419 -2.03 18.59 9.67
N THR A 420 -0.73 18.91 9.52
CA THR A 420 -0.21 19.65 8.37
C THR A 420 -0.44 18.94 7.03
N PHE A 421 -0.34 17.60 6.99
CA PHE A 421 -0.68 16.83 5.79
C PHE A 421 -2.18 16.93 5.49
N ARG A 422 -3.04 16.73 6.50
CA ARG A 422 -4.50 16.75 6.34
C ARG A 422 -5.00 18.07 5.74
N HIS A 423 -4.60 19.21 6.30
CA HIS A 423 -4.95 20.54 5.78
C HIS A 423 -4.26 20.89 4.44
N SER A 424 -3.29 20.10 3.99
CA SER A 424 -2.68 20.25 2.66
C SER A 424 -3.44 19.48 1.56
N LEU A 425 -4.60 18.92 1.89
CA LEU A 425 -5.60 18.35 0.98
C LEU A 425 -6.73 19.37 0.82
N ARG A 426 -7.23 19.57 -0.40
CA ARG A 426 -8.50 20.29 -0.61
C ARG A 426 -9.62 19.27 -0.49
N SER A 427 -10.41 19.36 0.57
CA SER A 427 -11.68 18.63 0.67
C SER A 427 -12.81 19.52 0.13
N PRO A 428 -13.66 19.03 -0.79
CA PRO A 428 -14.82 19.79 -1.26
C PRO A 428 -15.87 20.06 -0.17
N TYR A 429 -15.73 19.43 1.01
CA TYR A 429 -16.62 19.62 2.17
C TYR A 429 -16.00 20.50 3.28
N ALA A 430 -14.75 20.97 3.15
CA ALA A 430 -14.08 21.71 4.22
C ALA A 430 -14.11 23.24 4.06
N GLU A 431 -14.18 23.77 2.82
CA GLU A 431 -14.20 25.22 2.57
C GLU A 431 -15.55 25.89 2.94
N ASP A 432 -16.62 25.11 3.13
CA ASP A 432 -18.00 25.60 3.32
C ASP A 432 -18.52 25.56 4.78
N GLN A 433 -17.75 25.05 5.75
CA GLN A 433 -18.21 24.89 7.15
C GLN A 433 -17.21 25.31 8.25
N GLN A 434 -15.94 25.57 7.93
CA GLN A 434 -14.97 25.96 8.97
C GLN A 434 -14.90 27.48 9.11
N GLU A 435 -15.31 27.99 10.28
CA GLU A 435 -15.30 29.41 10.60
C GLU A 435 -13.88 30.02 10.49
N PRO A 436 -13.75 31.30 10.09
CA PRO A 436 -12.46 31.94 9.84
C PRO A 436 -11.65 32.14 11.13
N ILE A 437 -10.72 31.24 11.40
CA ILE A 437 -9.79 31.33 12.54
C ILE A 437 -8.75 32.43 12.27
N TRP A 438 -8.62 33.40 13.18
CA TRP A 438 -7.62 34.46 13.08
C TRP A 438 -6.21 33.96 13.42
N SER A 439 -5.18 34.41 12.70
CA SER A 439 -3.81 33.90 12.90
C SER A 439 -3.15 34.38 14.20
N ASP A 440 -3.31 35.66 14.54
CA ASP A 440 -2.56 36.26 15.64
C ASP A 440 -3.32 36.12 16.97
N ILE A 441 -2.64 35.57 17.97
CA ILE A 441 -3.21 35.24 19.28
C ILE A 441 -2.84 36.34 20.28
N VAL A 442 -3.82 36.79 21.06
CA VAL A 442 -3.66 37.82 22.09
C VAL A 442 -4.11 37.33 23.47
N TYR A 443 -3.63 37.96 24.53
CA TYR A 443 -4.19 37.76 25.87
C TYR A 443 -5.67 38.17 25.91
N GLY A 444 -6.51 37.31 26.48
CA GLY A 444 -7.97 37.38 26.40
C GLY A 444 -8.59 36.44 25.35
N SER A 445 -7.82 35.89 24.41
CA SER A 445 -8.38 35.05 23.33
C SER A 445 -8.96 33.74 23.86
N VAL A 446 -10.12 33.36 23.31
CA VAL A 446 -10.70 32.02 23.43
C VAL A 446 -10.01 31.11 22.42
N ILE A 447 -9.58 29.95 22.89
CA ILE A 447 -8.74 29.01 22.13
C ILE A 447 -9.15 27.56 22.36
N GLN A 448 -8.75 26.70 21.42
CA GLN A 448 -8.71 25.25 21.59
C GLN A 448 -7.26 24.77 21.47
N LEU A 449 -6.84 23.89 22.38
CA LEU A 449 -5.50 23.28 22.40
C LEU A 449 -5.57 21.89 21.76
N GLN A 450 -4.96 21.72 20.59
CA GLN A 450 -4.87 20.46 19.84
C GLN A 450 -3.45 19.89 19.91
N SER A 451 -3.30 18.59 20.17
CA SER A 451 -2.00 17.89 20.12
C SER A 451 -1.53 17.61 18.69
N GLU A 452 -0.21 17.51 18.50
CA GLU A 452 0.40 16.91 17.30
C GLU A 452 0.40 15.36 17.34
N SER A 453 -0.22 14.75 18.37
CA SER A 453 -0.46 13.30 18.40
C SER A 453 -1.38 12.88 17.25
N GLN A 454 -1.42 11.58 16.96
CA GLN A 454 -2.33 11.01 15.98
C GLN A 454 -2.99 9.76 16.59
N PRO A 455 -4.33 9.69 16.68
CA PRO A 455 -5.29 10.77 16.40
C PRO A 455 -5.00 12.07 17.20
N PRO A 456 -5.37 13.25 16.65
CA PRO A 456 -5.26 14.52 17.35
C PRO A 456 -6.22 14.53 18.54
N MET A 457 -5.82 15.18 19.63
CA MET A 457 -6.58 15.26 20.87
C MET A 457 -6.66 16.71 21.34
N TYR A 458 -7.85 17.11 21.78
CA TYR A 458 -8.11 18.42 22.36
C TYR A 458 -8.05 18.37 23.88
N VAL A 459 -7.54 19.42 24.52
CA VAL A 459 -7.52 19.52 26.00
C VAL A 459 -8.92 19.86 26.51
N HIS A 460 -9.53 18.91 27.22
CA HIS A 460 -10.94 18.84 27.57
C HIS A 460 -11.13 18.82 29.10
N SER A 461 -12.11 19.56 29.65
CA SER A 461 -12.54 19.38 31.06
C SER A 461 -14.04 18.99 31.15
N PRO A 462 -14.38 17.74 31.54
CA PRO A 462 -15.77 17.25 31.59
C PRO A 462 -16.57 17.72 32.83
N PHE A 463 -16.02 18.64 33.63
CA PHE A 463 -16.60 19.08 34.90
C PHE A 463 -17.02 17.90 35.82
N LYS A 464 -16.08 16.96 35.98
CA LYS A 464 -16.11 15.85 36.95
C LYS A 464 -14.88 15.95 37.84
N HIS A 465 -14.99 15.52 39.09
CA HIS A 465 -13.84 15.43 39.99
C HIS A 465 -13.06 14.13 39.74
N TRP A 466 -11.73 14.18 39.89
CA TRP A 466 -10.93 12.96 39.97
C TRP A 466 -11.40 12.10 41.16
N PRO A 467 -11.66 10.79 41.00
CA PRO A 467 -12.29 9.97 42.06
C PRO A 467 -11.32 9.59 43.19
N LYS A 468 -10.02 9.87 43.00
CA LYS A 468 -8.88 9.79 43.93
C LYS A 468 -7.78 10.69 43.33
N GLY A 469 -6.77 11.07 44.10
CA GLY A 469 -5.70 11.95 43.64
C GLY A 469 -5.77 13.27 44.39
N SER A 470 -5.85 14.40 43.68
CA SER A 470 -6.17 15.70 44.30
C SER A 470 -7.66 15.91 44.61
N GLU A 471 -8.54 15.08 44.02
CA GLU A 471 -10.01 15.23 44.02
C GLU A 471 -10.49 16.58 43.40
N GLN A 472 -9.60 17.31 42.71
CA GLN A 472 -9.93 18.48 41.90
C GLN A 472 -10.64 18.10 40.59
N ILE A 473 -11.03 19.10 39.79
CA ILE A 473 -11.73 18.88 38.53
C ILE A 473 -10.79 18.25 37.50
N GLN A 474 -11.28 17.24 36.79
CA GLN A 474 -10.58 16.49 35.77
C GLN A 474 -10.23 17.35 34.54
N VAL A 475 -9.01 17.18 34.04
CA VAL A 475 -8.57 17.64 32.72
C VAL A 475 -7.98 16.46 31.98
N ALA A 476 -8.49 16.20 30.77
CA ALA A 476 -8.21 15.02 29.97
C ALA A 476 -8.10 15.41 28.48
N ALA A 477 -7.80 14.44 27.62
CA ALA A 477 -7.77 14.61 26.18
C ALA A 477 -9.02 13.98 25.54
N TYR A 478 -9.61 14.63 24.54
CA TYR A 478 -10.77 14.12 23.79
C TYR A 478 -10.59 14.31 22.29
N GLU A 479 -11.10 13.38 21.49
CA GLU A 479 -10.89 13.36 20.03
C GLU A 479 -11.73 14.42 19.27
N TYR A 480 -12.88 14.81 19.82
CA TYR A 480 -13.87 15.65 19.13
C TYR A 480 -13.86 17.09 19.68
N PRO A 481 -14.04 18.12 18.83
CA PRO A 481 -14.16 19.51 19.26
C PRO A 481 -15.53 19.75 19.93
N ASP A 482 -15.52 20.28 21.15
CA ASP A 482 -16.73 20.68 21.89
C ASP A 482 -16.45 21.93 22.77
N LEU A 483 -17.49 22.43 23.45
CA LEU A 483 -17.38 23.58 24.37
C LEU A 483 -16.49 23.28 25.60
N SER A 484 -16.33 22.00 25.98
CA SER A 484 -15.44 21.58 27.07
C SER A 484 -13.96 21.71 26.72
N ASN A 485 -13.62 21.94 25.43
CA ASN A 485 -12.27 22.18 24.95
C ASN A 485 -11.87 23.67 24.89
N HIS A 486 -12.74 24.59 25.31
CA HIS A 486 -12.52 26.03 25.17
C HIS A 486 -11.82 26.62 26.41
N TRP A 487 -10.68 27.30 26.17
CA TRP A 487 -9.85 27.94 27.20
C TRP A 487 -9.60 29.42 26.86
N ILE A 488 -9.38 30.26 27.87
CA ILE A 488 -9.01 31.67 27.75
C ILE A 488 -7.52 31.81 28.09
N ILE A 489 -6.75 32.50 27.26
CA ILE A 489 -5.36 32.84 27.56
C ILE A 489 -5.30 34.07 28.48
N VAL A 490 -5.10 33.83 29.77
CA VAL A 490 -4.91 34.89 30.78
C VAL A 490 -3.40 35.11 31.01
N ARG A 491 -2.98 36.33 31.32
CA ARG A 491 -1.57 36.64 31.60
C ARG A 491 -1.18 36.17 33.01
N ALA A 492 -0.01 35.55 33.15
CA ALA A 492 0.59 35.26 34.45
C ALA A 492 1.43 36.46 34.93
N ASN A 493 1.32 36.86 36.20
CA ASN A 493 2.03 38.02 36.74
C ASN A 493 3.21 37.62 37.64
N MET A 494 4.43 37.89 37.20
CA MET A 494 5.66 37.62 37.96
C MET A 494 6.12 38.78 38.88
N SER A 495 5.40 39.90 38.96
CA SER A 495 5.88 41.10 39.66
C SER A 495 5.99 40.97 41.19
N HIS A 496 5.44 39.92 41.81
CA HIS A 496 5.31 39.77 43.27
C HIS A 496 6.54 39.13 43.97
N THR A 497 7.69 39.02 43.30
CA THR A 497 8.91 38.40 43.89
C THR A 497 10.13 39.32 43.94
N GLN A 498 9.92 40.63 44.11
CA GLN A 498 10.95 41.54 44.63
C GLN A 498 10.47 42.34 45.86
N GLU A 499 11.27 42.22 46.90
CA GLU A 499 11.24 42.80 48.25
C GLU A 499 10.25 43.95 48.58
N GLY A 500 9.43 43.70 49.60
CA GLY A 500 9.41 44.60 50.75
C GLY A 500 8.52 45.84 50.71
N LYS A 501 7.48 45.86 49.87
CA LYS A 501 6.37 46.81 50.02
C LYS A 501 5.03 46.05 50.07
N GLY A 502 4.20 46.40 51.05
CA GLY A 502 2.82 45.95 51.10
C GLY A 502 2.03 46.55 49.93
N VAL A 503 1.20 45.72 49.31
CA VAL A 503 0.29 46.08 48.22
C VAL A 503 -1.09 45.60 48.61
N GLU A 504 -2.13 46.34 48.26
CA GLU A 504 -3.52 45.95 48.52
C GLU A 504 -3.88 44.73 47.67
N GLU A 505 -4.55 43.72 48.25
CA GLU A 505 -4.78 42.40 47.62
C GLU A 505 -5.83 42.41 46.49
N ASN A 506 -6.17 43.59 45.95
CA ASN A 506 -7.36 43.86 45.14
C ASN A 506 -7.11 44.22 43.66
N GLU A 507 -5.89 44.08 43.11
CA GLU A 507 -5.67 44.15 41.65
C GLU A 507 -6.14 42.85 40.96
N VAL A 508 -7.46 42.66 40.90
CA VAL A 508 -8.10 41.63 40.08
C VAL A 508 -7.96 42.04 38.61
N PHE A 509 -6.86 41.62 37.98
CA PHE A 509 -6.61 41.87 36.56
C PHE A 509 -7.74 41.29 35.70
N SER A 510 -8.34 42.14 34.87
CA SER A 510 -9.35 41.72 33.90
C SER A 510 -8.78 40.68 32.94
N GLU A 511 -9.57 39.64 32.62
CA GLU A 511 -9.18 38.56 31.70
C GLU A 511 -8.74 39.09 30.32
N ILE A 512 -9.33 40.21 29.90
CA ILE A 512 -8.99 40.99 28.71
C ILE A 512 -8.20 42.23 29.16
N PRO A 513 -6.96 42.44 28.69
CA PRO A 513 -6.20 43.65 29.02
C PRO A 513 -6.70 44.91 28.28
N GLU A 514 -6.48 46.10 28.83
CA GLU A 514 -6.84 47.40 28.20
C GLU A 514 -6.26 47.64 26.79
N ARG A 515 -5.23 46.88 26.41
CA ARG A 515 -4.57 46.97 25.10
C ARG A 515 -4.21 45.56 24.62
N LEU A 516 -4.47 45.31 23.35
CA LEU A 516 -4.07 44.09 22.63
C LEU A 516 -2.58 43.78 22.88
N GLN A 517 -2.32 42.62 23.47
CA GLN A 517 -0.99 42.11 23.75
C GLN A 517 -0.87 40.74 23.09
N TYR A 518 -0.04 40.66 22.05
CA TYR A 518 0.22 39.42 21.32
C TYR A 518 1.01 38.41 22.17
N LEU A 519 0.73 37.13 21.97
CA LEU A 519 1.46 36.03 22.60
C LEU A 519 2.79 35.75 21.88
N HIS A 520 3.89 35.66 22.62
CA HIS A 520 5.23 35.41 22.10
C HIS A 520 5.88 34.16 22.69
N HIS A 521 6.92 33.67 22.01
CA HIS A 521 7.72 32.56 22.50
C HIS A 521 8.39 32.89 23.85
N GLY A 522 8.06 32.09 24.85
CA GLY A 522 8.70 32.13 26.16
C GLY A 522 7.93 32.91 27.22
N ASP A 523 6.79 33.50 26.84
CA ASP A 523 5.82 34.10 27.74
C ASP A 523 5.19 33.07 28.69
N TRP A 524 4.69 33.57 29.82
CA TRP A 524 3.93 32.80 30.81
C TRP A 524 2.44 33.15 30.72
N ILE A 525 1.61 32.12 30.73
CA ILE A 525 0.15 32.18 30.61
C ILE A 525 -0.52 31.36 31.71
N ARG A 526 -1.74 31.73 32.07
CA ARG A 526 -2.71 30.87 32.75
C ARG A 526 -3.79 30.51 31.72
N LEU A 527 -4.30 29.29 31.80
CA LEU A 527 -5.31 28.77 30.86
C LEU A 527 -6.61 28.55 31.64
N ARG A 528 -7.58 29.44 31.46
CA ARG A 528 -8.85 29.39 32.21
C ARG A 528 -9.95 28.73 31.39
N HIS A 529 -10.64 27.74 31.93
CA HIS A 529 -11.73 27.05 31.22
C HIS A 529 -12.93 27.97 31.00
N VAL A 530 -13.46 28.06 29.77
CA VAL A 530 -14.52 29.05 29.44
C VAL A 530 -15.81 28.80 30.21
N ALA A 531 -16.24 27.55 30.32
CA ALA A 531 -17.54 27.21 30.90
C ALA A 531 -17.58 27.28 32.44
N HIS A 532 -16.45 26.99 33.11
CA HIS A 532 -16.40 26.85 34.57
C HIS A 532 -15.39 27.76 35.27
N ARG A 533 -14.56 28.51 34.54
CA ARG A 533 -13.63 29.55 35.03
C ARG A 533 -12.49 29.11 35.97
N TYR A 534 -12.30 27.80 36.12
CA TYR A 534 -11.12 27.20 36.73
C TYR A 534 -9.88 27.29 35.83
N CYS A 535 -8.70 27.47 36.41
CA CYS A 535 -7.39 27.47 35.74
C CYS A 535 -6.85 26.05 35.58
N MET A 536 -6.15 25.77 34.48
CA MET A 536 -5.45 24.51 34.23
C MET A 536 -4.22 24.40 35.15
N HIS A 537 -4.21 23.39 36.01
CA HIS A 537 -3.34 23.28 37.18
C HIS A 537 -2.54 21.96 37.14
N SER A 538 -1.36 21.92 37.77
CA SER A 538 -0.61 20.67 37.96
C SER A 538 0.35 20.74 39.16
N HIS A 539 0.31 19.72 40.00
CA HIS A 539 0.98 19.63 41.31
C HIS A 539 1.69 18.27 41.48
N ASP A 540 2.47 18.05 42.55
CA ASP A 540 3.22 16.78 42.76
C ASP A 540 2.36 15.59 43.28
N VAL A 541 1.09 15.52 42.87
CA VAL A 541 0.25 14.32 42.93
C VAL A 541 0.48 13.49 41.67
N ARG A 542 0.28 12.16 41.74
CA ARG A 542 0.51 11.27 40.59
C ARG A 542 -0.74 11.07 39.77
N THR A 543 -0.52 10.89 38.46
CA THR A 543 -1.50 10.35 37.51
C THR A 543 -2.24 9.10 37.99
N MET A 544 -3.50 9.01 37.58
CA MET A 544 -4.47 8.01 38.02
C MET A 544 -4.66 6.87 37.01
N GLY A 545 -4.24 7.08 35.76
CA GLY A 545 -4.21 6.06 34.71
C GLY A 545 -3.08 5.04 34.86
N ARG A 546 -2.84 4.30 33.79
CA ARG A 546 -1.98 3.11 33.79
C ARG A 546 -0.50 3.42 34.04
N ILE A 547 -0.05 4.63 33.69
CA ILE A 547 1.33 5.11 33.92
C ILE A 547 1.38 5.88 35.26
N ASN A 548 1.43 5.15 36.36
CA ASN A 548 1.65 5.72 37.70
C ASN A 548 3.16 5.76 38.03
N ASN A 549 3.85 6.81 37.61
CA ASN A 549 5.29 7.00 37.83
C ASN A 549 5.57 8.41 38.36
N LYS A 550 6.55 8.57 39.26
CA LYS A 550 6.95 9.87 39.87
C LYS A 550 7.40 10.96 38.88
N ARG A 551 7.51 10.64 37.59
CA ARG A 551 7.79 11.60 36.51
C ARG A 551 6.53 12.24 35.92
N HIS A 552 5.34 11.68 36.17
CA HIS A 552 4.07 12.19 35.69
C HIS A 552 3.32 12.80 36.87
N CYS A 553 3.12 14.11 36.81
CA CYS A 553 2.24 14.85 37.72
C CYS A 553 0.81 14.86 37.17
N GLU A 554 -0.17 14.81 38.07
CA GLU A 554 -1.59 14.96 37.78
C GLU A 554 -1.87 16.33 37.14
N ILE A 555 -2.85 16.40 36.22
CA ILE A 555 -3.36 17.66 35.68
C ILE A 555 -4.85 17.75 36.02
N SER A 556 -5.24 18.93 36.47
CA SER A 556 -6.58 19.24 36.96
C SER A 556 -6.99 20.65 36.52
N ALA A 557 -8.21 21.05 36.88
CA ALA A 557 -8.63 22.44 36.89
C ALA A 557 -8.93 22.89 38.33
N TYR A 558 -8.39 24.05 38.72
CA TYR A 558 -8.44 24.58 40.08
C TYR A 558 -8.44 26.12 40.10
N GLY A 559 -8.69 26.74 41.27
CA GLY A 559 -8.86 28.19 41.43
C GLY A 559 -10.22 28.70 40.92
N PHE A 560 -10.89 29.58 41.68
CA PHE A 560 -12.18 30.15 41.28
C PHE A 560 -12.39 31.55 41.88
N ALA A 561 -12.60 32.54 41.02
CA ALA A 561 -12.60 33.94 41.40
C ALA A 561 -13.79 34.40 42.28
N ALA A 562 -14.77 33.53 42.57
CA ALA A 562 -15.86 33.83 43.50
C ALA A 562 -15.59 33.36 44.95
N ASP A 563 -14.54 32.57 45.17
CA ASP A 563 -14.07 32.11 46.50
C ASP A 563 -12.82 32.91 46.94
N ASP A 564 -12.67 34.15 46.45
CA ASP A 564 -11.52 35.06 46.62
C ASP A 564 -10.13 34.47 46.26
N PHE A 565 -10.07 33.33 45.57
CA PHE A 565 -8.84 32.63 45.20
C PHE A 565 -8.74 32.39 43.68
N ASP A 566 -8.08 33.31 42.97
CA ASP A 566 -7.92 33.25 41.51
C ASP A 566 -6.85 32.24 41.00
N GLY A 567 -6.23 31.48 41.90
CA GLY A 567 -5.20 30.49 41.58
C GLY A 567 -3.83 30.80 42.20
N ASP A 568 -2.83 30.02 41.81
CA ASP A 568 -1.47 30.09 42.35
C ASP A 568 -0.37 30.01 41.26
N ASN A 569 0.87 29.73 41.68
CA ASN A 569 2.01 29.60 40.78
C ASN A 569 2.04 28.26 40.01
N ASP A 570 1.28 27.25 40.45
CA ASP A 570 1.20 25.94 39.77
C ASP A 570 0.25 25.96 38.55
N ASP A 571 -0.56 27.02 38.41
CA ASP A 571 -1.37 27.33 37.21
C ASP A 571 -0.58 27.97 36.05
N TRP A 572 0.73 28.22 36.24
CA TRP A 572 1.53 29.01 35.30
C TRP A 572 2.24 28.12 34.27
N TRP A 573 1.93 28.35 32.98
CA TRP A 573 2.48 27.60 31.86
C TRP A 573 3.28 28.50 30.91
N ARG A 574 4.46 28.04 30.49
CA ARG A 574 5.35 28.75 29.55
C ARG A 574 5.20 28.22 28.13
N VAL A 575 5.11 29.12 27.14
CA VAL A 575 4.94 28.75 25.73
C VAL A 575 6.29 28.53 25.03
N GLU A 576 6.70 27.27 24.89
CA GLU A 576 7.96 26.85 24.28
C GLU A 576 7.77 26.41 22.81
N VAL A 577 7.96 27.32 21.84
CA VAL A 577 7.81 27.03 20.40
C VAL A 577 8.79 25.95 19.92
N VAL A 578 8.34 25.06 19.04
CA VAL A 578 9.07 23.89 18.54
C VAL A 578 9.13 23.90 17.01
N ASN A 579 10.30 23.59 16.46
CA ASN A 579 10.45 23.24 15.06
C ASN A 579 10.11 21.75 14.86
N THR A 580 9.00 21.46 14.17
CA THR A 580 8.46 20.11 13.98
C THR A 580 9.30 19.22 13.08
N ASP A 581 10.09 19.78 12.15
CA ASP A 581 10.90 18.99 11.21
C ASP A 581 12.21 18.50 11.84
N THR A 582 12.72 19.19 12.87
CA THR A 582 13.91 18.79 13.65
C THR A 582 13.58 18.19 15.02
N MET A 583 12.31 18.22 15.44
CA MET A 583 11.84 17.86 16.78
C MET A 583 12.66 18.53 17.90
N ARG A 584 12.81 19.85 17.82
CA ARG A 584 13.57 20.66 18.79
C ARG A 584 12.85 21.96 19.13
N THR A 585 12.88 22.32 20.40
CA THR A 585 12.48 23.65 20.89
C THR A 585 13.34 24.73 20.24
N VAL A 586 12.73 25.86 19.88
CA VAL A 586 13.43 27.05 19.39
C VAL A 586 14.39 27.57 20.46
N SER A 587 15.50 28.18 20.04
CA SER A 587 16.50 28.70 20.97
C SER A 587 15.95 29.91 21.74
N LYS A 588 16.23 29.98 23.06
CA LYS A 588 15.87 31.11 23.93
C LYS A 588 16.34 32.50 23.44
N LYS A 589 17.24 32.56 22.45
CA LYS A 589 17.74 33.79 21.83
C LYS A 589 16.83 34.36 20.73
N VAL A 590 15.74 33.68 20.36
CA VAL A 590 14.75 34.17 19.39
C VAL A 590 13.65 34.94 20.13
N GLU A 591 14.02 36.10 20.64
CA GLU A 591 13.09 37.03 21.32
C GLU A 591 12.12 37.65 20.29
N GLY A 592 10.88 37.91 20.71
CA GLY A 592 9.86 38.54 19.85
C GLY A 592 9.20 37.63 18.80
N LEU A 593 9.46 36.32 18.79
CA LEU A 593 8.73 35.38 17.92
C LEU A 593 7.27 35.27 18.35
N ARG A 594 6.34 35.81 17.56
CA ARG A 594 4.88 35.67 17.78
C ARG A 594 4.43 34.21 17.67
N VAL A 595 3.38 33.88 18.40
CA VAL A 595 2.69 32.58 18.37
C VAL A 595 1.40 32.74 17.57
N LYS A 596 1.31 32.04 16.43
CA LYS A 596 0.15 32.06 15.51
C LYS A 596 -0.66 30.76 15.58
N ALA A 597 -1.98 30.87 15.52
CA ALA A 597 -2.90 29.74 15.40
C ALA A 597 -2.64 28.95 14.10
N LEU A 598 -2.81 27.63 14.17
CA LEU A 598 -2.49 26.62 13.14
C LEU A 598 -1.02 26.57 12.64
N ASP A 599 -0.33 27.69 12.46
CA ASP A 599 1.03 27.76 11.90
C ASP A 599 2.12 27.39 12.93
N THR A 600 2.02 27.89 14.16
CA THR A 600 3.05 27.63 15.19
C THR A 600 2.73 26.41 16.05
N ALA A 601 3.74 25.58 16.26
CA ALA A 601 3.72 24.45 17.20
C ALA A 601 4.56 24.78 18.43
N PHE A 602 4.12 24.36 19.61
CA PHE A 602 4.77 24.68 20.89
C PHE A 602 4.59 23.55 21.91
N ARG A 603 5.19 23.70 23.08
CA ARG A 603 4.92 22.90 24.27
C ARG A 603 4.59 23.85 25.42
N LEU A 604 3.73 23.42 26.32
CA LEU A 604 3.47 24.13 27.57
C LEU A 604 4.36 23.55 28.67
N ARG A 605 5.11 24.42 29.37
CA ARG A 605 5.97 24.03 30.49
C ARG A 605 5.46 24.65 31.79
N GLN A 606 5.12 23.82 32.77
CA GLN A 606 4.62 24.27 34.06
C GLN A 606 5.75 24.90 34.90
N TYR A 607 5.41 25.87 35.76
CA TYR A 607 6.37 26.68 36.54
C TYR A 607 7.11 25.90 37.64
N SER A 608 6.45 25.55 38.74
CA SER A 608 7.13 25.05 39.96
C SER A 608 7.68 23.62 39.81
N GLN A 609 6.93 22.74 39.13
CA GLN A 609 7.33 21.36 38.84
C GLN A 609 8.28 21.27 37.64
N GLY A 610 8.33 22.31 36.79
CA GLY A 610 9.21 22.41 35.63
C GLY A 610 8.95 21.40 34.50
N CYS A 611 7.85 20.65 34.57
CA CYS A 611 7.42 19.60 33.65
C CYS A 611 6.70 20.15 32.40
N HIS A 612 6.40 19.29 31.42
CA HIS A 612 5.67 19.66 30.20
C HIS A 612 4.33 18.95 30.06
N LEU A 613 3.31 19.65 29.54
CA LEU A 613 2.01 19.07 29.21
C LEU A 613 2.17 17.93 28.19
N HIS A 614 1.71 16.74 28.57
CA HIS A 614 2.00 15.49 27.86
C HIS A 614 0.79 14.54 27.86
N LEU A 615 0.38 14.15 26.64
CA LEU A 615 -0.60 13.10 26.38
C LEU A 615 0.02 11.72 26.66
N THR A 616 -0.56 10.94 27.56
CA THR A 616 -0.02 9.60 27.90
C THR A 616 -0.25 8.58 26.78
N GLY A 617 -1.40 8.67 26.10
CA GLY A 617 -1.87 7.68 25.14
C GLY A 617 -2.67 6.52 25.77
N ASP A 618 -2.77 6.46 27.10
CA ASP A 618 -3.69 5.53 27.78
C ASP A 618 -5.10 6.16 27.85
N LEU A 619 -6.10 5.41 27.37
CA LEU A 619 -7.50 5.71 27.63
C LEU A 619 -7.77 5.65 29.14
N LEU A 620 -8.63 6.55 29.63
CA LEU A 620 -9.18 6.48 30.97
C LEU A 620 -10.13 5.27 31.06
N ASP A 621 -10.08 4.59 32.20
CA ASP A 621 -10.95 3.43 32.48
C ASP A 621 -12.41 3.87 32.62
N ASP A 622 -13.35 3.07 32.10
CA ASP A 622 -14.80 3.36 32.15
C ASP A 622 -15.33 3.39 33.60
N SER A 623 -14.57 2.88 34.58
CA SER A 623 -14.86 3.03 36.01
C SER A 623 -14.64 4.45 36.56
N VAL A 624 -13.97 5.33 35.80
CA VAL A 624 -13.76 6.74 36.13
C VAL A 624 -14.96 7.56 35.64
N SER A 625 -15.63 8.28 36.54
CA SER A 625 -16.77 9.15 36.19
C SER A 625 -16.33 10.24 35.20
N GLY A 626 -16.78 10.14 33.94
CA GLY A 626 -16.37 11.02 32.83
C GLY A 626 -15.20 10.51 31.99
N GLY A 627 -14.65 9.32 32.28
CA GLY A 627 -13.52 8.73 31.56
C GLY A 627 -13.84 8.22 30.15
N GLU A 628 -15.09 7.83 29.89
CA GLU A 628 -15.55 7.24 28.61
C GLU A 628 -15.00 7.98 27.38
N GLY A 629 -14.20 7.27 26.57
CA GLY A 629 -13.65 7.79 25.31
C GLY A 629 -12.59 8.91 25.43
N ARG A 630 -12.04 9.16 26.64
CA ARG A 630 -11.01 10.19 26.89
C ARG A 630 -9.65 9.57 27.21
N VAL A 631 -8.58 10.30 26.88
CA VAL A 631 -7.17 9.91 27.13
C VAL A 631 -6.61 10.71 28.31
N GLU A 632 -5.75 10.12 29.13
CA GLU A 632 -5.14 10.82 30.27
C GLU A 632 -4.13 11.92 29.81
N LEU A 633 -4.18 13.07 30.47
CA LEU A 633 -3.17 14.12 30.38
C LEU A 633 -2.31 14.13 31.64
N SER A 634 -1.02 14.42 31.48
CA SER A 634 -0.03 14.42 32.55
C SER A 634 1.00 15.51 32.36
N CYS A 635 1.60 16.02 33.44
CA CYS A 635 2.74 16.92 33.34
C CYS A 635 4.04 16.11 33.53
N LEU A 636 4.76 15.88 32.44
CA LEU A 636 5.92 14.98 32.39
C LEU A 636 7.22 15.74 32.70
N LYS A 637 7.87 15.37 33.82
CA LYS A 637 9.21 15.81 34.22
C LYS A 637 10.25 15.23 33.25
N ASP A 638 11.10 16.11 32.69
CA ASP A 638 12.07 15.84 31.62
C ASP A 638 11.46 15.24 30.33
N ALA A 639 10.38 15.86 29.82
CA ALA A 639 9.73 15.43 28.58
C ALA A 639 10.61 15.65 27.33
N ALA A 640 10.80 14.58 26.57
CA ALA A 640 11.35 14.65 25.21
C ALA A 640 10.40 15.45 24.28
N VAL A 641 10.96 16.05 23.23
CA VAL A 641 10.18 16.73 22.17
C VAL A 641 9.61 15.65 21.26
N LEU A 642 8.33 15.32 21.46
CA LEU A 642 7.58 14.26 20.79
C LEU A 642 6.20 14.80 20.42
N THR A 643 5.51 14.19 19.47
CA THR A 643 4.14 14.58 19.06
C THR A 643 3.15 14.63 20.23
N SER A 644 3.31 13.75 21.23
CA SER A 644 2.51 13.74 22.47
C SER A 644 2.91 14.80 23.51
N SER A 645 3.93 15.63 23.26
CA SER A 645 4.28 16.80 24.09
C SER A 645 4.22 18.13 23.32
N ILE A 646 3.81 18.09 22.04
CA ILE A 646 3.68 19.24 21.15
C ILE A 646 2.21 19.53 20.89
N TRP A 647 1.87 20.81 20.90
CA TRP A 647 0.53 21.36 20.83
C TRP A 647 0.47 22.50 19.80
N ARG A 648 -0.73 22.77 19.30
CA ARG A 648 -1.11 23.95 18.51
C ARG A 648 -2.39 24.55 19.09
N PHE A 649 -2.61 25.82 18.78
CA PHE A 649 -3.93 26.42 18.91
C PHE A 649 -4.72 26.12 17.62
N SER A 650 -5.78 25.32 17.75
CA SER A 650 -6.65 24.89 16.63
C SER A 650 -7.83 25.83 16.38
N MET A 651 -8.16 26.65 17.36
CA MET A 651 -9.13 27.74 17.31
C MET A 651 -8.51 28.95 18.02
N ASN A 652 -8.86 30.16 17.56
CA ASN A 652 -8.48 31.44 18.13
C ASN A 652 -9.58 32.46 17.79
N ASP A 653 -10.27 32.95 18.82
CA ASP A 653 -11.37 33.91 18.72
C ASP A 653 -11.24 35.00 19.80
N HIS A 654 -11.52 36.24 19.43
CA HIS A 654 -11.34 37.42 20.29
C HIS A 654 -11.95 38.69 19.67
N ASP A 655 -13.01 39.23 20.29
CA ASP A 655 -13.83 40.36 19.79
C ASP A 655 -13.05 41.57 19.26
N TYR A 656 -11.92 41.92 19.89
CA TYR A 656 -11.15 43.12 19.59
C TYR A 656 -9.99 42.90 18.59
N LEU A 657 -9.89 41.74 17.94
CA LEU A 657 -8.89 41.56 16.87
C LEU A 657 -9.21 42.44 15.65
N PRO A 658 -8.21 43.09 15.01
CA PRO A 658 -8.44 43.87 13.81
C PRO A 658 -8.93 42.97 12.66
N ALA A 659 -9.96 43.40 11.92
CA ALA A 659 -10.50 42.66 10.77
C ALA A 659 -9.51 42.48 9.59
N GLU A 660 -8.37 43.19 9.62
CA GLU A 660 -7.24 43.01 8.69
C GLU A 660 -6.29 41.87 9.07
N THR A 661 -6.53 41.16 10.19
CA THR A 661 -5.68 40.06 10.67
C THR A 661 -5.68 38.90 9.66
N GLU A 662 -4.51 38.33 9.39
CA GLU A 662 -4.40 37.16 8.49
C GLU A 662 -5.20 35.97 9.04
N LEU A 663 -5.77 35.15 8.15
CA LEU A 663 -6.40 33.89 8.56
C LEU A 663 -5.34 32.83 8.86
N ALA A 664 -5.57 32.04 9.91
CA ALA A 664 -4.74 30.92 10.30
C ALA A 664 -4.76 29.83 9.22
N SER A 665 -3.61 29.19 8.98
CA SER A 665 -3.52 27.99 8.15
C SER A 665 -2.30 27.15 8.55
N TYR A 666 -2.36 25.84 8.35
CA TYR A 666 -1.21 24.97 8.62
C TYR A 666 -0.11 25.17 7.56
N PRO A 667 1.19 25.00 7.93
CA PRO A 667 2.31 25.18 7.00
C PRO A 667 2.27 24.20 5.82
N LYS A 668 2.52 24.72 4.61
CA LYS A 668 2.39 23.99 3.34
C LYS A 668 3.40 22.84 3.23
N VAL A 669 2.89 21.61 3.24
CA VAL A 669 3.69 20.37 3.19
C VAL A 669 4.25 20.08 1.78
N SER A 670 5.57 19.92 1.67
CA SER A 670 6.25 19.61 0.41
C SER A 670 5.96 18.20 -0.11
N PHE A 671 6.03 17.99 -1.43
CA PHE A 671 5.79 16.67 -2.05
C PHE A 671 6.62 15.55 -1.42
N TRP A 672 7.91 15.79 -1.13
CA TRP A 672 8.78 14.77 -0.55
C TRP A 672 8.44 14.44 0.91
N LYS A 673 7.94 15.42 1.69
CA LYS A 673 7.40 15.16 3.02
C LYS A 673 6.13 14.31 2.90
N LYS A 674 5.16 14.71 2.05
CA LYS A 674 3.95 13.91 1.74
C LYS A 674 4.27 12.47 1.30
N PHE A 675 5.19 12.31 0.34
CA PHE A 675 5.61 11.02 -0.20
C PHE A 675 6.21 10.12 0.88
N LYS A 676 7.12 10.67 1.70
CA LYS A 676 7.73 9.94 2.83
C LYS A 676 6.68 9.56 3.87
N GLU A 677 5.70 10.44 4.15
CA GLU A 677 4.59 10.19 5.08
C GLU A 677 3.72 9.01 4.62
N ILE A 678 3.27 9.00 3.35
CA ILE A 678 2.47 7.92 2.76
C ILE A 678 3.26 6.59 2.71
N HIS A 679 4.53 6.59 2.29
CA HIS A 679 5.31 5.35 2.18
C HIS A 679 5.73 4.79 3.55
N ASN A 680 5.98 5.69 4.52
CA ASN A 680 6.02 5.29 5.92
C ASN A 680 4.71 4.59 6.29
N LEU A 681 3.56 5.18 5.94
CA LEU A 681 2.26 4.63 6.30
C LEU A 681 2.02 3.22 5.72
N ILE A 682 2.31 3.00 4.43
CA ILE A 682 2.26 1.68 3.76
C ILE A 682 3.11 0.61 4.47
N ARG A 683 4.28 0.99 5.00
CA ARG A 683 5.20 0.06 5.69
C ARG A 683 4.70 -0.37 7.08
N LYS A 684 3.79 0.38 7.66
CA LYS A 684 3.47 0.41 9.10
C LYS A 684 2.11 -0.23 9.38
N GLU A 685 1.05 0.31 8.77
CA GLU A 685 -0.27 -0.34 8.71
C GLU A 685 -0.49 -1.01 7.35
N PRO A 686 -0.11 -2.29 7.20
CA PRO A 686 -0.62 -3.13 6.12
C PRO A 686 -2.08 -3.57 6.37
N ARG A 687 -2.78 -3.01 7.37
CA ARG A 687 -4.09 -3.48 7.87
C ARG A 687 -5.18 -2.40 8.00
N ALA A 688 -4.96 -1.16 7.57
CA ALA A 688 -5.86 -0.03 7.89
C ALA A 688 -7.30 -0.09 7.32
N PHE A 689 -7.71 -1.15 6.63
CA PHE A 689 -9.10 -1.28 6.13
C PHE A 689 -9.73 -2.69 6.23
N ASP A 690 -9.15 -3.60 7.02
CA ASP A 690 -9.85 -4.83 7.46
C ASP A 690 -10.82 -4.48 8.62
N MET A 691 -11.76 -3.56 8.39
CA MET A 691 -12.65 -3.03 9.45
C MET A 691 -13.77 -4.00 9.82
N ASN A 692 -13.72 -4.49 11.06
CA ASN A 692 -14.80 -5.03 11.90
C ASN A 692 -15.63 -6.22 11.37
N ASN A 693 -15.41 -6.71 10.15
CA ASN A 693 -16.20 -7.78 9.54
C ASN A 693 -15.56 -9.17 9.73
N GLU A 694 -15.63 -9.71 10.96
CA GLU A 694 -15.29 -11.13 11.25
C GLU A 694 -16.01 -12.11 10.31
N ALA A 695 -17.21 -11.75 9.84
CA ALA A 695 -17.98 -12.53 8.88
C ALA A 695 -17.37 -12.59 7.46
N VAL A 696 -16.41 -11.73 7.10
CA VAL A 696 -15.60 -11.83 5.86
C VAL A 696 -14.37 -12.71 6.11
N ASP A 697 -13.77 -12.62 7.30
CA ASP A 697 -12.54 -13.33 7.70
C ASP A 697 -12.64 -14.85 7.48
N ASP A 698 -13.69 -15.48 7.99
CA ASP A 698 -13.98 -16.92 7.88
C ASP A 698 -14.03 -17.44 6.42
N ARG A 699 -14.31 -16.56 5.46
CA ARG A 699 -14.42 -16.90 4.02
C ARG A 699 -13.08 -16.86 3.29
N ILE A 700 -12.03 -16.24 3.85
CA ILE A 700 -10.71 -16.09 3.21
C ILE A 700 -9.62 -16.75 4.06
N LYS A 701 -9.68 -18.07 4.19
CA LYS A 701 -8.58 -18.84 4.77
C LYS A 701 -7.29 -18.63 4.00
N SER A 702 -6.27 -18.10 4.68
CA SER A 702 -4.94 -17.91 4.15
C SER A 702 -4.32 -19.26 3.76
N SER A 703 -4.18 -19.48 2.46
CA SER A 703 -3.51 -20.63 1.90
C SER A 703 -1.99 -20.49 2.04
N SER A 704 -1.32 -21.43 2.71
CA SER A 704 0.15 -21.40 2.86
C SER A 704 0.85 -21.34 1.50
N PRO A 705 1.87 -20.47 1.30
CA PRO A 705 2.61 -20.34 0.05
C PRO A 705 3.24 -21.63 -0.44
N LEU A 706 3.70 -22.52 0.44
CA LEU A 706 4.22 -23.83 0.06
C LEU A 706 3.13 -24.71 -0.59
N GLY A 707 1.87 -24.55 -0.16
CA GLY A 707 0.72 -25.22 -0.76
C GLY A 707 0.47 -24.82 -2.21
N TRP A 708 0.85 -23.59 -2.62
CA TRP A 708 0.70 -23.12 -4.01
C TRP A 708 1.61 -23.86 -5.00
N LEU A 709 2.65 -24.56 -4.53
CA LEU A 709 3.51 -25.36 -5.40
C LEU A 709 2.80 -26.59 -5.95
N LEU A 710 1.87 -27.15 -5.18
CA LEU A 710 0.96 -28.22 -5.59
C LEU A 710 -0.35 -27.64 -6.13
N LEU A 711 -1.27 -28.48 -6.60
CA LEU A 711 -2.60 -28.05 -7.03
C LEU A 711 -3.44 -27.60 -5.81
N PRO A 712 -3.97 -26.36 -5.79
CA PRO A 712 -4.94 -25.93 -4.80
C PRO A 712 -6.13 -26.89 -4.75
N THR A 713 -6.33 -27.49 -3.59
CA THR A 713 -7.42 -28.43 -3.30
C THR A 713 -8.24 -27.93 -2.12
N GLY A 714 -9.55 -28.17 -2.17
CA GLY A 714 -10.49 -27.83 -1.10
C GLY A 714 -10.39 -26.37 -0.65
N SER A 715 -10.15 -26.14 0.65
CA SER A 715 -10.17 -24.83 1.31
C SER A 715 -9.02 -23.87 0.94
N SER A 716 -8.32 -24.11 -0.17
CA SER A 716 -7.35 -23.19 -0.76
C SER A 716 -7.86 -22.50 -2.03
N THR A 717 -9.01 -22.92 -2.58
CA THR A 717 -9.67 -22.23 -3.71
C THR A 717 -10.60 -21.12 -3.20
N VAL A 718 -10.59 -19.97 -3.89
CA VAL A 718 -11.29 -18.74 -3.46
C VAL A 718 -12.65 -18.64 -4.13
N LEU A 719 -13.73 -18.61 -3.34
CA LEU A 719 -15.04 -18.18 -3.83
C LEU A 719 -15.02 -16.66 -4.03
N THR A 720 -15.20 -16.21 -5.27
CA THR A 720 -15.12 -14.77 -5.62
C THR A 720 -16.50 -14.11 -5.62
N TRP A 721 -17.52 -14.85 -6.06
CA TRP A 721 -18.92 -14.42 -6.07
C TRP A 721 -19.88 -15.62 -6.06
N ARG A 722 -21.07 -15.44 -5.48
CA ARG A 722 -22.18 -16.41 -5.49
C ARG A 722 -23.49 -15.64 -5.58
N SER A 723 -24.35 -16.00 -6.53
CA SER A 723 -25.62 -15.30 -6.73
C SER A 723 -26.56 -15.48 -5.54
N LYS A 724 -27.39 -14.46 -5.30
CA LYS A 724 -28.66 -14.63 -4.59
C LYS A 724 -29.56 -15.59 -5.42
N VAL A 725 -30.52 -16.25 -4.79
CA VAL A 725 -31.47 -17.13 -5.50
C VAL A 725 -32.59 -16.26 -6.08
N THR A 726 -32.72 -16.23 -7.40
CA THR A 726 -33.69 -15.38 -8.12
C THR A 726 -34.68 -16.16 -8.97
N GLU A 727 -34.32 -17.39 -9.38
CA GLU A 727 -35.12 -18.25 -10.26
C GLU A 727 -35.38 -19.60 -9.54
N PHE A 728 -36.65 -19.98 -9.46
CA PHE A 728 -37.10 -21.27 -8.93
C PHE A 728 -37.70 -22.12 -10.06
N ASP A 729 -37.23 -23.35 -10.18
CA ASP A 729 -37.80 -24.40 -11.04
C ASP A 729 -39.18 -24.86 -10.52
N GLU A 730 -40.01 -25.50 -11.36
CA GLU A 730 -41.40 -25.89 -11.04
C GLU A 730 -41.54 -26.77 -9.78
N GLY A 731 -40.44 -27.39 -9.33
CA GLY A 731 -40.33 -28.14 -8.07
C GLY A 731 -39.76 -27.36 -6.86
N ASN A 732 -39.91 -26.04 -6.80
CA ASN A 732 -39.35 -25.15 -5.74
C ASN A 732 -37.82 -25.30 -5.53
N LYS A 733 -37.06 -25.52 -6.61
CA LYS A 733 -35.59 -25.60 -6.56
C LYS A 733 -34.97 -24.28 -6.99
N GLY A 734 -34.29 -23.61 -6.06
CA GLY A 734 -33.57 -22.37 -6.35
C GLY A 734 -32.23 -22.64 -7.03
N HIS A 735 -32.01 -22.02 -8.19
CA HIS A 735 -30.72 -22.06 -8.88
C HIS A 735 -29.73 -21.07 -8.26
N VAL A 736 -28.47 -21.51 -8.12
CA VAL A 736 -27.35 -20.70 -7.61
C VAL A 736 -26.24 -20.71 -8.65
N ARG A 737 -25.74 -19.53 -9.02
CA ARG A 737 -24.53 -19.38 -9.85
C ARG A 737 -23.37 -19.00 -8.93
N GLN A 738 -22.15 -19.44 -9.24
CA GLN A 738 -20.96 -19.08 -8.48
C GLN A 738 -19.74 -18.95 -9.37
N ILE A 739 -18.81 -18.08 -8.97
CA ILE A 739 -17.52 -17.89 -9.62
C ILE A 739 -16.45 -18.13 -8.56
N SER A 740 -15.57 -19.08 -8.85
CA SER A 740 -14.52 -19.53 -7.92
C SER A 740 -13.20 -19.60 -8.66
N LEU A 741 -12.15 -19.03 -8.07
CA LEU A 741 -10.80 -19.15 -8.59
C LEU A 741 -10.34 -20.61 -8.42
N VAL A 742 -10.40 -21.38 -9.51
CA VAL A 742 -9.89 -22.76 -9.61
C VAL A 742 -8.91 -22.83 -10.78
N PRO A 743 -7.63 -23.17 -10.57
CA PRO A 743 -6.63 -23.16 -11.64
C PRO A 743 -6.81 -24.33 -12.62
N ASN A 744 -6.25 -24.20 -13.83
CA ASN A 744 -6.32 -25.27 -14.81
C ASN A 744 -5.33 -26.39 -14.42
N PRO A 745 -5.81 -27.60 -14.06
CA PRO A 745 -4.95 -28.66 -13.53
C PRO A 745 -3.89 -29.13 -14.53
N ALA A 746 -4.14 -29.03 -15.84
CA ALA A 746 -3.14 -29.33 -16.85
C ALA A 746 -1.97 -28.34 -16.77
N SER A 747 -2.28 -27.04 -16.75
CA SER A 747 -1.28 -25.97 -16.60
C SER A 747 -0.50 -26.10 -15.30
N TRP A 748 -1.22 -26.40 -14.21
CA TRP A 748 -0.63 -26.55 -12.88
C TRP A 748 0.31 -27.76 -12.74
N VAL A 749 -0.05 -28.92 -13.31
CA VAL A 749 0.83 -30.09 -13.33
C VAL A 749 2.04 -29.84 -14.23
N ILE A 750 1.86 -29.25 -15.41
CA ILE A 750 2.96 -28.93 -16.34
C ILE A 750 4.00 -28.01 -15.67
N ARG A 751 3.57 -26.97 -14.94
CA ARG A 751 4.52 -26.10 -14.25
C ARG A 751 5.26 -26.79 -13.11
N THR A 752 4.58 -27.59 -12.28
CA THR A 752 5.18 -28.21 -11.09
C THR A 752 6.13 -29.34 -11.48
N VAL A 753 5.78 -30.14 -12.49
CA VAL A 753 6.70 -31.12 -13.08
C VAL A 753 7.91 -30.41 -13.70
N GLY A 754 7.72 -29.31 -14.43
CA GLY A 754 8.85 -28.58 -15.01
C GLY A 754 9.79 -27.92 -13.98
N LEU A 755 9.28 -27.44 -12.85
CA LEU A 755 10.10 -26.98 -11.71
C LEU A 755 10.93 -28.12 -11.10
N VAL A 756 10.34 -29.30 -10.88
CA VAL A 756 11.07 -30.48 -10.39
C VAL A 756 12.14 -30.94 -11.40
N LEU A 757 11.80 -30.98 -12.69
CA LEU A 757 12.73 -31.31 -13.75
C LEU A 757 13.87 -30.28 -13.87
N PHE A 758 13.60 -28.98 -13.63
CA PHE A 758 14.65 -27.96 -13.61
C PHE A 758 15.75 -28.31 -12.62
N PHE A 759 15.40 -28.57 -11.36
CA PHE A 759 16.38 -28.95 -10.33
C PHE A 759 17.14 -30.22 -10.70
N GLY A 760 16.44 -31.26 -11.19
CA GLY A 760 17.06 -32.51 -11.62
C GLY A 760 18.09 -32.34 -12.75
N PHE A 761 17.71 -31.63 -13.82
CA PHE A 761 18.62 -31.36 -14.95
C PHE A 761 19.74 -30.37 -14.60
N HIS A 762 19.48 -29.39 -13.72
CA HIS A 762 20.50 -28.44 -13.27
C HIS A 762 21.56 -29.14 -12.39
N PHE A 763 21.12 -29.89 -11.37
CA PHE A 763 22.00 -30.67 -10.50
C PHE A 763 22.83 -31.69 -11.29
N LEU A 764 22.21 -32.45 -12.21
CA LEU A 764 22.93 -33.38 -13.08
C LEU A 764 23.95 -32.67 -13.98
N SER A 765 23.62 -31.49 -14.53
CA SER A 765 24.54 -30.72 -15.37
C SER A 765 25.74 -30.19 -14.59
N VAL A 766 25.54 -29.75 -13.34
CA VAL A 766 26.63 -29.33 -12.44
C VAL A 766 27.52 -30.51 -12.06
N LEU A 767 26.93 -31.67 -11.70
CA LEU A 767 27.71 -32.88 -11.39
C LEU A 767 28.51 -33.39 -12.60
N ARG A 768 27.96 -33.34 -13.82
CA ARG A 768 28.69 -33.70 -15.04
C ARG A 768 29.86 -32.76 -15.30
N TYR A 769 29.66 -31.46 -15.11
CA TYR A 769 30.70 -30.45 -15.25
C TYR A 769 31.83 -30.64 -14.21
N GLN A 770 31.48 -30.80 -12.93
CA GLN A 770 32.45 -31.05 -11.85
C GLN A 770 33.23 -32.36 -12.03
N ARG A 771 32.64 -33.38 -12.67
CA ARG A 771 33.30 -34.65 -13.02
C ARG A 771 34.07 -34.60 -14.35
N GLY A 772 34.16 -33.45 -15.01
CA GLY A 772 34.94 -33.30 -16.25
C GLY A 772 34.38 -34.05 -17.47
N TYR A 773 33.07 -34.30 -17.53
CA TYR A 773 32.48 -34.98 -18.70
C TYR A 773 32.54 -34.11 -19.95
N PHE A 774 33.17 -34.63 -21.01
CA PHE A 774 33.08 -34.07 -22.36
C PHE A 774 31.69 -34.35 -22.94
N ASP A 775 30.80 -33.38 -22.78
CA ASP A 775 29.41 -33.43 -23.27
C ASP A 775 29.32 -33.32 -24.80
N GLY A 776 28.45 -34.13 -25.41
CA GLY A 776 28.13 -34.02 -26.84
C GLY A 776 27.40 -32.73 -27.20
N GLN A 777 27.41 -32.34 -28.47
CA GLN A 777 26.89 -31.03 -28.92
C GLN A 777 25.41 -30.80 -28.55
N ASP A 778 24.55 -31.82 -28.55
CA ASP A 778 23.15 -31.71 -28.08
C ASP A 778 23.04 -31.44 -26.58
N VAL A 779 23.91 -32.06 -25.76
CA VAL A 779 23.96 -31.83 -24.31
C VAL A 779 24.49 -30.42 -24.00
N ILE A 780 25.52 -29.98 -24.74
CA ILE A 780 26.02 -28.60 -24.68
C ILE A 780 24.92 -27.61 -25.05
N THR A 781 24.19 -27.87 -26.14
CA THR A 781 23.08 -27.02 -26.61
C THR A 781 21.93 -27.00 -25.62
N PHE A 782 21.57 -28.15 -25.03
CA PHE A 782 20.60 -28.21 -23.94
C PHE A 782 21.04 -27.37 -22.74
N ARG A 783 22.30 -27.49 -22.29
CA ARG A 783 22.83 -26.73 -21.15
C ARG A 783 22.90 -25.23 -21.42
N GLN A 784 23.50 -24.82 -22.52
CA GLN A 784 23.77 -23.42 -22.85
C GLN A 784 22.52 -22.66 -23.33
N HIS A 785 21.57 -23.32 -23.99
CA HIS A 785 20.35 -22.67 -24.49
C HIS A 785 19.15 -22.93 -23.59
N HIS A 786 18.69 -24.18 -23.49
CA HIS A 786 17.43 -24.48 -22.81
C HIS A 786 17.52 -24.36 -21.29
N LEU A 787 18.53 -24.96 -20.67
CA LEU A 787 18.70 -24.96 -19.22
C LEU A 787 19.14 -23.57 -18.69
N SER A 788 19.93 -22.81 -19.45
CA SER A 788 20.28 -21.42 -19.14
C SER A 788 19.06 -20.50 -19.19
N ASN A 789 18.26 -20.55 -20.26
CA ASN A 789 17.01 -19.78 -20.33
C ASN A 789 16.01 -20.20 -19.25
N ALA A 790 15.90 -21.51 -18.95
CA ALA A 790 15.09 -22.00 -17.84
C ALA A 790 15.61 -21.48 -16.48
N GLY A 791 16.93 -21.35 -16.30
CA GLY A 791 17.55 -20.74 -15.12
C GLY A 791 17.17 -19.26 -14.95
N MET A 792 17.20 -18.47 -16.03
CA MET A 792 16.72 -17.08 -16.02
C MET A 792 15.24 -16.98 -15.61
N PHE A 793 14.38 -17.88 -16.13
CA PHE A 793 12.98 -17.95 -15.71
C PHE A 793 12.82 -18.47 -14.26
N PHE A 794 13.69 -19.36 -13.80
CA PHE A 794 13.73 -19.84 -12.41
C PHE A 794 14.10 -18.71 -11.44
N THR A 795 15.09 -17.88 -11.76
CA THR A 795 15.44 -16.69 -10.96
C THR A 795 14.24 -15.75 -10.85
N ALA A 796 13.58 -15.43 -11.97
CA ALA A 796 12.37 -14.59 -11.96
C ALA A 796 11.23 -15.21 -11.14
N TRP A 797 11.01 -16.52 -11.26
CA TRP A 797 10.04 -17.27 -10.46
C TRP A 797 10.35 -17.21 -8.96
N ALA A 798 11.59 -17.52 -8.57
CA ALA A 798 12.05 -17.57 -7.19
C ALA A 798 11.90 -16.22 -6.49
N LEU A 799 12.25 -15.13 -7.18
CA LEU A 799 12.12 -13.76 -6.67
C LEU A 799 10.65 -13.30 -6.53
N HIS A 800 9.72 -13.89 -7.28
CA HIS A 800 8.27 -13.68 -7.13
C HIS A 800 7.59 -14.75 -6.26
N PHE A 801 8.33 -15.67 -5.63
CA PHE A 801 7.76 -16.73 -4.79
C PHE A 801 8.35 -16.80 -3.38
N PHE A 802 9.66 -16.90 -3.23
CA PHE A 802 10.30 -17.07 -1.92
C PHE A 802 10.00 -15.95 -0.92
N PRO A 803 9.85 -14.65 -1.29
CA PRO A 803 9.42 -13.62 -0.35
C PRO A 803 8.12 -13.96 0.39
N PHE A 804 7.16 -14.61 -0.27
CA PHE A 804 5.88 -14.98 0.35
C PHE A 804 6.03 -16.01 1.47
N ILE A 805 7.02 -16.92 1.40
CA ILE A 805 7.30 -17.87 2.50
C ILE A 805 7.77 -17.13 3.76
N PHE A 806 8.56 -16.06 3.62
CA PHE A 806 8.96 -15.23 4.75
C PHE A 806 7.79 -14.34 5.24
N LEU A 807 6.96 -13.84 4.33
CA LEU A 807 5.78 -13.02 4.67
C LEU A 807 4.69 -13.81 5.40
N GLU A 808 4.58 -15.13 5.20
CA GLU A 808 3.70 -16.03 5.97
C GLU A 808 3.98 -15.99 7.49
N SER A 809 5.21 -15.61 7.90
CA SER A 809 5.57 -15.45 9.32
C SER A 809 5.05 -14.16 9.96
N PHE A 810 4.46 -13.23 9.19
CA PHE A 810 3.94 -11.96 9.69
C PHE A 810 2.41 -12.01 9.79
N PRO A 811 1.81 -12.11 11.00
CA PRO A 811 0.35 -12.26 11.16
C PRO A 811 -0.46 -11.03 10.71
N SER A 812 0.20 -9.92 10.37
CA SER A 812 -0.43 -8.74 9.76
C SER A 812 -0.66 -8.86 8.25
N ILE A 813 -0.20 -9.93 7.58
CA ILE A 813 -0.25 -10.07 6.11
C ILE A 813 -0.99 -11.35 5.73
N ARG A 814 -2.19 -11.23 5.15
CA ARG A 814 -2.96 -12.38 4.67
C ARG A 814 -2.60 -12.69 3.21
N LEU A 815 -1.94 -13.83 3.02
CA LEU A 815 -1.51 -14.31 1.70
C LEU A 815 -2.55 -15.23 1.06
N ASN A 816 -2.70 -15.12 -0.25
CA ASN A 816 -3.66 -15.92 -1.03
C ASN A 816 -3.00 -16.43 -2.32
N TYR A 817 -3.41 -17.58 -2.85
CA TYR A 817 -2.74 -18.18 -4.02
C TYR A 817 -2.78 -17.32 -5.30
N ARG A 818 -3.65 -16.30 -5.35
CA ARG A 818 -3.64 -15.26 -6.39
C ARG A 818 -2.37 -14.39 -6.38
N ASP A 819 -1.72 -14.18 -5.23
CA ASP A 819 -0.41 -13.54 -5.13
C ASP A 819 0.70 -14.34 -5.85
N TYR A 820 0.46 -15.64 -6.14
CA TYR A 820 1.35 -16.47 -6.95
C TYR A 820 1.29 -16.15 -8.46
N PHE A 821 0.31 -15.39 -8.96
CA PHE A 821 0.11 -15.21 -10.42
C PHE A 821 1.33 -14.63 -11.18
N PRO A 822 2.14 -13.71 -10.62
CA PRO A 822 3.42 -13.32 -11.24
C PRO A 822 4.44 -14.47 -11.30
N ALA A 823 4.55 -15.30 -10.26
CA ALA A 823 5.41 -16.49 -10.28
C ALA A 823 4.89 -17.57 -11.25
N LEU A 824 3.57 -17.79 -11.29
CA LEU A 824 2.89 -18.70 -12.22
C LEU A 824 3.32 -18.44 -13.66
N TYR A 825 3.29 -17.17 -14.09
CA TYR A 825 3.77 -16.74 -15.41
C TYR A 825 5.19 -17.25 -15.70
N PHE A 826 6.16 -16.97 -14.83
CA PHE A 826 7.56 -17.41 -15.03
C PHE A 826 7.71 -18.94 -14.99
N SER A 827 6.95 -19.64 -14.14
CA SER A 827 6.98 -21.11 -14.08
C SER A 827 6.50 -21.77 -15.38
N VAL A 828 5.52 -21.19 -16.07
CA VAL A 828 5.06 -21.69 -17.38
C VAL A 828 6.13 -21.48 -18.46
N LEU A 829 6.81 -20.33 -18.47
CA LEU A 829 7.92 -20.06 -19.41
C LEU A 829 9.09 -21.04 -19.21
N LEU A 830 9.47 -21.27 -17.95
CA LEU A 830 10.47 -22.27 -17.53
C LEU A 830 10.10 -23.66 -18.05
N SER A 831 8.89 -24.13 -17.76
CA SER A 831 8.48 -25.51 -18.05
C SER A 831 8.35 -25.78 -19.54
N CYS A 832 7.86 -24.81 -20.32
CA CYS A 832 7.83 -24.93 -21.78
C CYS A 832 9.25 -24.93 -22.38
N THR A 833 10.15 -24.10 -21.85
CA THR A 833 11.56 -24.04 -22.29
C THR A 833 12.29 -25.36 -22.05
N LEU A 834 12.10 -25.97 -20.88
CA LEU A 834 12.67 -27.28 -20.55
C LEU A 834 12.05 -28.41 -21.38
N LEU A 835 10.73 -28.44 -21.54
CA LEU A 835 10.05 -29.42 -22.39
C LEU A 835 10.59 -29.38 -23.83
N SER A 836 10.80 -28.18 -24.39
CA SER A 836 11.42 -28.02 -25.71
C SER A 836 12.86 -28.53 -25.75
N GLY A 837 13.63 -28.33 -24.68
CA GLY A 837 15.00 -28.81 -24.56
C GLY A 837 15.09 -30.33 -24.45
N ILE A 838 14.23 -30.94 -23.62
CA ILE A 838 14.16 -32.40 -23.43
C ILE A 838 13.80 -33.08 -24.76
N MET A 839 12.80 -32.56 -25.49
CA MET A 839 12.45 -33.10 -26.82
C MET A 839 13.56 -32.95 -27.88
N HIS A 840 14.50 -32.01 -27.70
CA HIS A 840 15.70 -31.92 -28.55
C HIS A 840 16.80 -32.89 -28.09
N LEU A 841 17.03 -32.97 -26.78
CA LEU A 841 18.05 -33.83 -26.16
C LEU A 841 17.76 -35.32 -26.37
N SER A 842 16.48 -35.72 -26.29
CA SER A 842 16.00 -37.07 -26.62
C SER A 842 15.78 -37.28 -28.13
N THR A 843 16.38 -36.43 -28.98
CA THR A 843 16.39 -36.51 -30.46
C THR A 843 15.05 -36.82 -31.14
N MET A 844 13.94 -36.40 -30.51
CA MET A 844 12.61 -36.89 -30.86
C MET A 844 12.19 -36.49 -32.30
N PRO A 845 11.62 -37.41 -33.09
CA PRO A 845 11.22 -37.13 -34.46
C PRO A 845 10.10 -36.08 -34.51
N ARG A 846 10.06 -35.32 -35.60
CA ARG A 846 9.19 -34.13 -35.77
C ARG A 846 7.71 -34.44 -35.52
N LEU A 847 7.24 -35.63 -35.94
CA LEU A 847 5.85 -36.07 -35.76
C LEU A 847 5.50 -36.28 -34.28
N THR A 848 6.34 -36.99 -33.51
CA THR A 848 6.14 -37.20 -32.07
C THR A 848 6.15 -35.88 -31.31
N ARG A 849 7.08 -34.97 -31.64
CA ARG A 849 7.14 -33.63 -31.05
C ARG A 849 5.87 -32.83 -31.33
N ALA A 850 5.36 -32.86 -32.56
CA ALA A 850 4.09 -32.22 -32.92
C ALA A 850 2.91 -32.84 -32.14
N GLY A 851 2.85 -34.18 -32.06
CA GLY A 851 1.85 -34.91 -31.27
C GLY A 851 1.84 -34.53 -29.79
N MET A 852 3.01 -34.37 -29.16
CA MET A 852 3.14 -33.92 -27.77
C MET A 852 2.66 -32.47 -27.57
N TYR A 853 2.99 -31.54 -28.47
CA TYR A 853 2.47 -30.17 -28.38
C TYR A 853 0.94 -30.14 -28.56
N LEU A 854 0.40 -30.93 -29.51
CA LEU A 854 -1.04 -31.02 -29.76
C LEU A 854 -1.80 -31.67 -28.59
N SER A 855 -1.27 -32.75 -28.01
CA SER A 855 -1.94 -33.43 -26.88
C SER A 855 -1.96 -32.57 -25.61
N LEU A 856 -0.84 -31.93 -25.24
CA LEU A 856 -0.80 -31.01 -24.11
C LEU A 856 -1.75 -29.80 -24.31
N THR A 857 -1.84 -29.30 -25.54
CA THR A 857 -2.79 -28.23 -25.90
C THR A 857 -4.24 -28.70 -25.78
N ALA A 858 -4.57 -29.89 -26.31
CA ALA A 858 -5.92 -30.46 -26.25
C ALA A 858 -6.35 -30.78 -24.81
N ILE A 859 -5.44 -31.29 -23.97
CA ILE A 859 -5.68 -31.52 -22.53
C ILE A 859 -5.94 -30.19 -21.82
N THR A 860 -5.16 -29.15 -22.10
CA THR A 860 -5.34 -27.80 -21.52
C THR A 860 -6.70 -27.20 -21.90
N ILE A 861 -7.09 -27.29 -23.17
CA ILE A 861 -8.40 -26.84 -23.67
C ILE A 861 -9.53 -27.64 -23.02
N SER A 862 -9.41 -28.97 -22.93
CA SER A 862 -10.44 -29.83 -22.34
C SER A 862 -10.64 -29.54 -20.85
N ALA A 863 -9.56 -29.33 -20.10
CA ALA A 863 -9.61 -28.92 -18.70
C ALA A 863 -10.21 -27.51 -18.53
N PHE A 864 -9.91 -26.58 -19.43
CA PHE A 864 -10.52 -25.24 -19.41
C PHE A 864 -12.03 -25.29 -19.71
N ILE A 865 -12.48 -26.07 -20.71
CA ILE A 865 -13.91 -26.24 -21.01
C ILE A 865 -14.64 -26.81 -19.80
N LEU A 866 -14.08 -27.83 -19.13
CA LEU A 866 -14.64 -28.43 -17.92
C LEU A 866 -14.76 -27.44 -16.75
N LEU A 867 -13.81 -26.50 -16.60
CA LEU A 867 -13.81 -25.48 -15.55
C LEU A 867 -14.49 -24.15 -15.95
N SER A 868 -14.88 -24.00 -17.22
CA SER A 868 -15.47 -22.76 -17.74
C SER A 868 -16.74 -22.30 -16.99
N PRO A 869 -17.62 -23.16 -16.45
CA PRO A 869 -18.78 -22.69 -15.69
C PRO A 869 -18.41 -22.04 -14.35
N LEU A 870 -17.40 -22.56 -13.64
CA LEU A 870 -16.85 -21.94 -12.43
C LEU A 870 -16.03 -20.67 -12.74
N THR A 871 -15.58 -20.53 -13.98
CA THR A 871 -14.78 -19.39 -14.47
C THR A 871 -15.65 -18.19 -14.85
N TYR A 872 -16.80 -18.45 -15.49
CA TYR A 872 -17.69 -17.42 -16.05
C TYR A 872 -19.05 -17.28 -15.32
N GLY A 873 -19.36 -18.18 -14.38
CA GLY A 873 -20.63 -18.20 -13.65
C GLY A 873 -21.82 -18.69 -14.47
N THR A 874 -21.60 -19.60 -15.44
CA THR A 874 -22.69 -20.16 -16.24
C THR A 874 -23.47 -21.23 -15.48
N LEU A 875 -24.72 -21.46 -15.90
CA LEU A 875 -25.54 -22.57 -15.41
C LEU A 875 -24.84 -23.92 -15.64
N MET A 876 -25.11 -24.86 -14.73
CA MET A 876 -24.55 -26.22 -14.67
C MET A 876 -25.60 -27.13 -14.03
N SER A 877 -25.76 -28.38 -14.52
CA SER A 877 -26.69 -29.33 -13.90
C SER A 877 -26.16 -29.88 -12.57
N PRO A 878 -27.03 -30.35 -11.64
CA PRO A 878 -26.59 -30.97 -10.38
C PRO A 878 -25.57 -32.11 -10.55
N ASP A 879 -25.73 -32.93 -11.58
CA ASP A 879 -24.84 -34.06 -11.88
C ASP A 879 -23.47 -33.60 -12.40
N GLN A 880 -23.45 -32.56 -13.25
CA GLN A 880 -22.21 -31.90 -13.68
C GLN A 880 -21.49 -31.26 -12.49
N CYS A 881 -22.23 -30.58 -11.61
CA CYS A 881 -21.71 -30.01 -10.35
C CYS A 881 -21.04 -31.07 -9.48
N THR A 882 -21.72 -32.20 -9.28
CA THR A 882 -21.23 -33.31 -8.44
C THR A 882 -20.06 -34.06 -9.10
N SER A 883 -20.09 -34.26 -10.43
CA SER A 883 -18.97 -34.84 -11.18
C SER A 883 -17.75 -33.90 -11.25
N LEU A 884 -17.94 -32.59 -11.16
CA LEU A 884 -16.85 -31.62 -11.10
C LEU A 884 -16.28 -31.52 -9.68
N ALA A 885 -17.13 -31.52 -8.65
CA ALA A 885 -16.72 -31.52 -7.24
C ALA A 885 -15.82 -32.71 -6.90
N THR A 886 -16.24 -33.92 -7.29
CA THR A 886 -15.48 -35.16 -7.07
C THR A 886 -14.14 -35.19 -7.80
N ARG A 887 -14.00 -34.51 -8.95
CA ARG A 887 -12.72 -34.36 -9.67
C ARG A 887 -11.79 -33.31 -9.06
N ILE A 888 -12.32 -32.22 -8.51
CA ILE A 888 -11.53 -31.13 -7.91
C ILE A 888 -11.10 -31.48 -6.48
N ASN A 889 -11.98 -32.13 -5.70
CA ASN A 889 -11.73 -32.48 -4.31
C ASN A 889 -12.50 -33.75 -3.88
N PRO A 890 -11.97 -34.96 -4.10
CA PRO A 890 -12.62 -36.20 -3.69
C PRO A 890 -12.78 -36.35 -2.16
N ALA A 891 -12.13 -35.51 -1.35
CA ALA A 891 -12.22 -35.53 0.11
C ALA A 891 -13.33 -34.63 0.70
N LYS A 892 -14.16 -33.97 -0.13
CA LYS A 892 -15.37 -33.25 0.33
C LYS A 892 -16.56 -33.52 -0.60
N ILE A 893 -17.28 -34.60 -0.32
CA ILE A 893 -18.61 -34.87 -0.86
C ILE A 893 -19.61 -33.95 -0.13
N PRO A 894 -20.50 -33.20 -0.81
CA PRO A 894 -21.62 -32.54 -0.15
C PRO A 894 -22.71 -33.58 0.19
N ASP A 895 -23.11 -33.60 1.46
CA ASP A 895 -24.25 -34.39 1.94
C ASP A 895 -25.56 -33.79 1.38
N PRO A 896 -26.53 -34.57 0.85
CA PRO A 896 -27.80 -34.05 0.33
C PRO A 896 -28.80 -33.60 1.44
N GLY A 897 -28.37 -32.66 2.27
CA GLY A 897 -29.10 -31.97 3.34
C GLY A 897 -28.14 -30.96 4.02
N TYR A 898 -28.58 -29.87 4.65
CA TYR A 898 -29.90 -29.49 5.16
C TYR A 898 -30.10 -27.97 5.06
N ALA A 899 -31.32 -27.49 5.39
CA ALA A 899 -31.54 -26.08 5.72
C ALA A 899 -30.91 -25.72 7.10
N GLY A 900 -30.73 -24.42 7.38
CA GLY A 900 -30.33 -23.92 8.70
C GLY A 900 -28.83 -24.03 9.03
N VAL A 901 -27.99 -23.29 8.30
CA VAL A 901 -26.55 -23.15 8.62
C VAL A 901 -26.33 -21.89 9.49
N ALA A 902 -25.82 -22.07 10.70
CA ALA A 902 -25.50 -20.97 11.61
C ALA A 902 -24.26 -20.17 11.14
N LYS A 903 -24.16 -18.90 11.57
CA LYS A 903 -22.94 -18.07 11.40
C LYS A 903 -21.71 -18.85 11.93
N GLY A 904 -20.64 -18.91 11.13
CA GLY A 904 -19.38 -19.59 11.49
C GLY A 904 -19.21 -21.03 10.96
N THR A 905 -20.01 -21.48 9.99
CA THR A 905 -19.91 -22.86 9.46
C THR A 905 -19.29 -22.90 8.05
N TYR A 906 -18.34 -23.81 7.82
CA TYR A 906 -17.60 -23.93 6.54
C TYR A 906 -18.48 -24.29 5.34
N ILE A 907 -18.71 -23.31 4.47
CA ILE A 907 -19.44 -23.48 3.20
C ILE A 907 -18.75 -24.53 2.32
N PRO A 908 -19.41 -25.64 1.94
CA PRO A 908 -18.88 -26.56 0.93
C PRO A 908 -18.87 -25.88 -0.44
N LEU A 909 -17.74 -25.99 -1.14
CA LEU A 909 -17.39 -25.22 -2.35
C LEU A 909 -18.34 -25.38 -3.55
N ILE A 910 -19.19 -26.41 -3.54
CA ILE A 910 -20.20 -26.70 -4.56
C ILE A 910 -21.43 -27.24 -3.82
N GLN A 911 -22.59 -26.60 -4.00
CA GLN A 911 -23.90 -27.10 -3.55
C GLN A 911 -24.88 -27.04 -4.74
N PRO A 912 -25.58 -28.13 -5.11
CA PRO A 912 -26.36 -28.15 -6.36
C PRO A 912 -27.64 -27.31 -6.37
N THR A 913 -28.36 -27.24 -5.24
CA THR A 913 -29.71 -26.66 -5.15
C THR A 913 -30.02 -26.19 -3.75
N LEU A 914 -30.72 -25.07 -3.62
CA LEU A 914 -31.51 -24.76 -2.42
C LEU A 914 -32.95 -25.25 -2.62
N LYS A 915 -33.52 -25.82 -1.57
CA LYS A 915 -34.94 -26.15 -1.46
C LYS A 915 -35.49 -25.31 -0.30
N LEU A 916 -36.67 -24.73 -0.47
CA LEU A 916 -37.41 -24.10 0.63
C LEU A 916 -38.30 -25.16 1.30
N ASP A 917 -38.42 -25.07 2.61
CA ASP A 917 -39.42 -25.78 3.44
C ASP A 917 -40.66 -24.89 3.61
#